data_AF-A0A8T5AW88-F1
#
_entry.id   AF-A0A8T5AW88-F1
#
_cell.length_a   1.000
_cell.length_b   1.000
_cell.length_c   1.000
_cell.angle_alpha   90.00
_cell.angle_beta   90.00
_cell.angle_gamma   90.00
#
_symmetry.space_group_name_H-M   'P 1'
#
loop_
_entity.id
_entity.type
_entity.pdbx_description
1 polymer ?
#
loop_
_entity_poly.entity_id
_entity_poly.type
_entity_poly.pdbx_seq_one_letter_code
_entity_poly.pdbx_strand_id
1 'polypeptide(L)'
;MKAVTRKFGDVLIDAYHQIISKLEFPKVVGEEHVTRSTGVIRNFEYALNKIEIVNLLERDLGLNTNDAKGVFEELKRCGFLIELPESLNQIDVDAFRTLHMDVLVRSAEIRTEWESIRYIVTPRISLYFIESPSESDRTILPSEQGGLMNRRLYNAIRNFFNDEKTANDFIKILREYLGSGLDGYQTYTLASMLEYRSKAHVITAPTGSGKTEIFLFYLLARLIKSKLDGKNPERVVLVYPRITLSVDQAERTIRLLWIANKYGYDLSFGLRDRETPRRGSKDEDGKPFRGLNCPVCHSQLVYDLESGSVRCDSCGEKFTFVKSTRSALGKENPDIIITNMWALETRMMDNNEYDLNVHSLLDVGIIVIDEAHEYKGLGGGLVSNLIKLLLSHSRRDTTVVISSATMPFAKDFASKLTGIPRDEIKEYNFHQIISELRNEIKIGGRRLVLIGIFDINPRFSWSTYCQLWAVSMAFLNHAYTVDDRQYVPQSIIFIDNIKELRRTYRGYEENISLGEPRDHLIGPKILGKSPHSLDSYSYWQYLSRNKRSEFLELFGKGGRLDELIERVAEVHSLIKEEERRKVIEALERGEKIGVIFSTSALELGVDYQNVSFILNVGLSDPLSLAQRVGRGGRSFNSLRTVLGIILTRNLPSETLLAHSPDVGRRLDPSAREYMEQIPVASDNPQVKKRGKIVECISSMARKGKRTYESGRGIREYAELQEFFSDLISEMRGAFS
;
A
#
# COMPACT_ATOMS: atom_id res chain seq x y z
N MET A 1 4.38 -17.64 -15.85
CA MET A 1 4.84 -16.30 -16.28
C MET A 1 6.34 -16.13 -16.56
N LYS A 2 7.27 -16.86 -15.91
CA LYS A 2 8.72 -16.78 -16.22
C LYS A 2 9.09 -17.01 -17.71
N ALA A 3 8.20 -17.62 -18.50
CA ALA A 3 8.34 -17.79 -19.95
C ALA A 3 7.85 -16.58 -20.80
N VAL A 4 6.96 -15.73 -20.27
CA VAL A 4 6.36 -14.57 -20.98
C VAL A 4 7.28 -13.36 -20.98
N THR A 5 8.04 -13.19 -19.89
CA THR A 5 9.14 -12.23 -19.79
C THR A 5 10.26 -12.44 -20.81
N ARG A 6 10.32 -13.58 -21.51
CA ARG A 6 11.45 -13.93 -22.40
C ARG A 6 11.36 -13.38 -23.82
N LYS A 7 10.18 -12.98 -24.34
CA LYS A 7 10.04 -12.53 -25.73
C LYS A 7 9.71 -11.04 -25.92
N PHE A 8 8.75 -10.48 -25.17
CA PHE A 8 8.30 -9.10 -25.37
C PHE A 8 8.47 -8.17 -24.15
N GLY A 9 8.64 -8.68 -22.92
CA GLY A 9 9.00 -7.86 -21.76
C GLY A 9 8.12 -6.61 -21.56
N ASP A 10 8.73 -5.46 -21.27
CA ASP A 10 8.04 -4.17 -21.09
C ASP A 10 7.28 -3.68 -22.33
N VAL A 11 7.57 -4.21 -23.54
CA VAL A 11 6.84 -3.88 -24.77
C VAL A 11 5.35 -4.22 -24.64
N LEU A 12 4.99 -5.27 -23.90
CA LEU A 12 3.58 -5.62 -23.65
C LEU A 12 2.85 -4.55 -22.84
N ILE A 13 3.51 -4.01 -21.82
CA ILE A 13 2.98 -2.90 -21.00
C ILE A 13 2.78 -1.69 -21.89
N ASP A 14 3.79 -1.38 -22.70
CA ASP A 14 3.76 -0.20 -23.56
C ASP A 14 2.69 -0.26 -24.64
N ALA A 15 2.54 -1.43 -25.27
CA ALA A 15 1.48 -1.73 -26.22
C ALA A 15 0.09 -1.55 -25.58
N TYR A 16 -0.13 -2.18 -24.42
CA TYR A 16 -1.41 -2.13 -23.74
C TYR A 16 -1.80 -0.69 -23.34
N HIS A 17 -0.86 0.05 -22.77
CA HIS A 17 -1.05 1.45 -22.41
C HIS A 17 -1.37 2.34 -23.62
N GLN A 18 -0.70 2.13 -24.75
CA GLN A 18 -0.94 2.88 -25.98
C GLN A 18 -2.30 2.55 -26.60
N ILE A 19 -2.74 1.29 -26.61
CA ILE A 19 -4.07 0.91 -27.09
C ILE A 19 -5.15 1.65 -26.31
N ILE A 20 -5.07 1.66 -24.97
CA ILE A 20 -6.04 2.36 -24.13
C ILE A 20 -6.02 3.87 -24.41
N SER A 21 -4.84 4.49 -24.33
CA SER A 21 -4.73 5.95 -24.36
C SER A 21 -4.93 6.56 -25.74
N LYS A 22 -4.55 5.86 -26.82
CA LYS A 22 -4.56 6.41 -28.19
C LYS A 22 -5.66 5.87 -29.09
N LEU A 23 -6.21 4.68 -28.82
CA LEU A 23 -7.32 4.13 -29.61
C LEU A 23 -8.63 4.18 -28.84
N GLU A 24 -8.68 3.62 -27.63
CA GLU A 24 -9.95 3.46 -26.91
C GLU A 24 -10.45 4.75 -26.29
N PHE A 25 -9.59 5.49 -25.58
CA PHE A 25 -9.98 6.72 -24.91
C PHE A 25 -10.62 7.76 -25.86
N PRO A 26 -10.04 8.05 -27.06
CA PRO A 26 -10.70 8.92 -28.03
C PRO A 26 -12.04 8.38 -28.54
N LYS A 27 -12.16 7.07 -28.78
CA LYS A 27 -13.42 6.45 -29.25
C LYS A 27 -14.53 6.50 -28.19
N VAL A 28 -14.17 6.45 -26.91
CA VAL A 28 -15.11 6.46 -25.77
C VAL A 28 -15.60 7.86 -25.41
N VAL A 29 -14.70 8.85 -25.45
CA VAL A 29 -14.97 10.23 -25.00
C VAL A 29 -15.34 11.17 -26.17
N GLY A 30 -14.86 10.88 -27.38
CA GLY A 30 -14.94 11.75 -28.57
C GLY A 30 -13.67 12.58 -28.78
N GLU A 31 -13.28 12.77 -30.06
CA GLU A 31 -12.00 13.39 -30.46
C GLU A 31 -11.84 14.86 -30.03
N GLU A 32 -12.95 15.61 -29.92
CA GLU A 32 -12.94 17.05 -29.56
C GLU A 32 -12.53 17.33 -28.10
N HIS A 33 -12.46 16.30 -27.26
CA HIS A 33 -12.12 16.43 -25.83
C HIS A 33 -10.74 15.83 -25.48
N VAL A 34 -9.96 15.39 -26.47
CA VAL A 34 -8.65 14.73 -26.31
C VAL A 34 -7.57 15.66 -25.74
N THR A 35 -7.80 16.97 -25.70
CA THR A 35 -6.87 17.93 -25.08
C THR A 35 -6.83 17.85 -23.55
N ARG A 36 -7.77 17.13 -22.91
CA ARG A 36 -7.80 16.89 -21.47
C ARG A 36 -7.66 15.40 -21.17
N SER A 37 -6.87 15.05 -20.16
CA SER A 37 -6.76 13.68 -19.63
C SER A 37 -8.06 13.16 -18.98
N THR A 38 -9.15 13.92 -19.03
CA THR A 38 -10.45 13.63 -18.45
C THR A 38 -11.56 13.87 -19.46
N GLY A 39 -12.54 12.96 -19.52
CA GLY A 39 -13.65 13.02 -20.46
C GLY A 39 -14.95 12.37 -19.96
N VAL A 40 -16.08 12.73 -20.54
CA VAL A 40 -17.38 12.05 -20.34
C VAL A 40 -17.44 10.84 -21.26
N ILE A 41 -17.81 9.68 -20.73
CA ILE A 41 -18.03 8.47 -21.53
C ILE A 41 -19.32 8.65 -22.32
N ARG A 42 -19.23 8.63 -23.65
CA ARG A 42 -20.37 8.83 -24.56
C ARG A 42 -20.66 7.61 -25.42
N ASN A 43 -19.64 6.83 -25.76
CA ASN A 43 -19.75 5.67 -26.62
C ASN A 43 -19.46 4.38 -25.83
N PHE A 44 -20.51 3.61 -25.54
CA PHE A 44 -20.44 2.38 -24.76
C PHE A 44 -20.33 1.12 -25.64
N GLU A 45 -20.65 1.23 -26.92
CA GLU A 45 -20.72 0.10 -27.86
C GLU A 45 -19.53 0.08 -28.83
N TYR A 46 -18.46 0.83 -28.54
CA TYR A 46 -17.28 0.86 -29.39
C TYR A 46 -16.52 -0.48 -29.39
N ALA A 47 -15.81 -0.73 -30.49
CA ALA A 47 -14.82 -1.79 -30.62
C ALA A 47 -13.60 -1.31 -31.43
N LEU A 48 -12.49 -2.03 -31.26
CA LEU A 48 -11.30 -1.93 -32.09
C LEU A 48 -11.24 -3.12 -33.04
N ASN A 49 -10.72 -2.93 -34.24
CA ASN A 49 -10.35 -4.05 -35.11
C ASN A 49 -8.85 -4.39 -35.00
N LYS A 50 -8.47 -5.57 -35.47
CA LYS A 50 -7.09 -6.06 -35.40
C LYS A 50 -6.12 -5.16 -36.16
N ILE A 51 -6.54 -4.62 -37.31
CA ILE A 51 -5.71 -3.77 -38.16
C ILE A 51 -5.36 -2.46 -37.44
N GLU A 52 -6.33 -1.83 -36.78
CA GLU A 52 -6.14 -0.61 -35.98
C GLU A 52 -5.09 -0.84 -34.88
N ILE A 53 -5.18 -1.96 -34.15
CA ILE A 53 -4.25 -2.29 -33.08
C ILE A 53 -2.85 -2.55 -33.66
N VAL A 54 -2.72 -3.41 -34.68
CA VAL A 54 -1.42 -3.74 -35.26
C VAL A 54 -0.74 -2.50 -35.86
N ASN A 55 -1.48 -1.65 -36.58
CA ASN A 55 -0.94 -0.41 -37.16
C ASN A 55 -0.47 0.57 -36.08
N LEU A 56 -1.18 0.66 -34.94
CA LEU A 56 -0.72 1.45 -33.80
C LEU A 56 0.63 0.95 -33.28
N LEU A 57 0.76 -0.37 -33.10
CA LEU A 57 1.96 -0.99 -32.55
C LEU A 57 3.17 -0.83 -33.48
N GLU A 58 2.97 -0.95 -34.79
CA GLU A 58 4.03 -0.67 -35.78
C GLU A 58 4.48 0.79 -35.72
N ARG A 59 3.53 1.73 -35.72
CA ARG A 59 3.79 3.17 -35.78
C ARG A 59 4.43 3.71 -34.50
N ASP A 60 3.89 3.34 -33.34
CA ASP A 60 4.20 4.00 -32.06
C ASP A 60 5.23 3.26 -31.21
N LEU A 61 5.46 1.96 -31.47
CA LEU A 61 6.53 1.18 -30.83
C LEU A 61 7.65 0.78 -31.79
N GLY A 62 7.54 1.13 -33.08
CA GLY A 62 8.55 0.80 -34.09
C GLY A 62 8.69 -0.70 -34.34
N LEU A 63 7.66 -1.49 -34.02
CA LEU A 63 7.67 -2.93 -34.22
C LEU A 63 7.50 -3.27 -35.70
N ASN A 64 8.19 -4.31 -36.17
CA ASN A 64 7.85 -4.87 -37.48
C ASN A 64 6.50 -5.61 -37.40
N THR A 65 5.88 -5.87 -38.56
CA THR A 65 4.56 -6.49 -38.64
C THR A 65 4.43 -7.83 -37.92
N ASN A 66 5.49 -8.66 -37.93
CA ASN A 66 5.46 -9.95 -37.26
C ASN A 66 5.49 -9.81 -35.74
N ASP A 67 6.29 -8.88 -35.23
CA ASP A 67 6.36 -8.58 -33.80
C ASP A 67 5.09 -7.89 -33.30
N ALA A 68 4.53 -6.94 -34.07
CA ALA A 68 3.26 -6.29 -33.75
C ALA A 68 2.10 -7.29 -33.67
N LYS A 69 2.01 -8.22 -34.63
CA LYS A 69 1.06 -9.35 -34.57
C LYS A 69 1.35 -10.26 -33.39
N GLY A 70 2.61 -10.53 -33.08
CA GLY A 70 3.01 -11.33 -31.92
C GLY A 70 2.58 -10.72 -30.59
N VAL A 71 2.73 -9.40 -30.43
CA VAL A 71 2.27 -8.65 -29.25
C VAL A 71 0.75 -8.68 -29.15
N PHE A 72 0.03 -8.49 -30.26
CA PHE A 72 -1.44 -8.59 -30.30
C PHE A 72 -1.92 -9.96 -29.81
N GLU A 73 -1.38 -11.06 -30.36
CA GLU A 73 -1.78 -12.41 -29.96
C GLU A 73 -1.42 -12.70 -28.50
N GLU A 74 -0.30 -12.16 -28.01
CA GLU A 74 0.11 -12.33 -26.62
C GLU A 74 -0.82 -11.57 -25.65
N LEU A 75 -1.24 -10.34 -25.96
CA LEU A 75 -2.21 -9.59 -25.16
C LEU A 75 -3.56 -10.32 -25.09
N LYS A 76 -4.00 -10.89 -26.21
CA LYS A 76 -5.20 -11.75 -26.27
C LYS A 76 -5.02 -13.01 -25.43
N ARG A 77 -3.91 -13.74 -25.60
CA ARG A 77 -3.60 -14.98 -24.86
C ARG A 77 -3.52 -14.75 -23.35
N CYS A 78 -2.97 -13.62 -22.92
CA CYS A 78 -2.94 -13.24 -21.51
C CYS A 78 -4.30 -12.78 -20.95
N GLY A 79 -5.31 -12.58 -21.80
CA GLY A 79 -6.66 -12.15 -21.39
C GLY A 79 -6.79 -10.63 -21.17
N PHE A 80 -5.85 -9.84 -21.69
CA PHE A 80 -5.90 -8.37 -21.62
C PHE A 80 -6.66 -7.74 -22.80
N LEU A 81 -6.78 -8.47 -23.91
CA LEU A 81 -7.61 -8.09 -25.04
C LEU A 81 -8.83 -9.02 -25.12
N ILE A 82 -10.02 -8.45 -24.95
CA ILE A 82 -11.31 -9.15 -24.93
C ILE A 82 -11.86 -9.21 -26.34
N GLU A 83 -12.24 -10.41 -26.77
CA GLU A 83 -12.99 -10.63 -28.00
C GLU A 83 -14.46 -10.30 -27.80
N LEU A 84 -15.04 -9.54 -28.72
CA LEU A 84 -16.43 -9.10 -28.70
C LEU A 84 -17.19 -9.68 -29.90
N PRO A 85 -17.47 -10.99 -29.92
CA PRO A 85 -18.25 -11.63 -30.98
C PRO A 85 -19.70 -11.14 -31.00
N GLU A 86 -20.26 -10.91 -32.18
CA GLU A 86 -21.64 -10.46 -32.34
C GLU A 86 -22.68 -11.53 -31.94
N SER A 87 -22.31 -12.80 -32.05
CA SER A 87 -23.14 -13.93 -31.65
C SER A 87 -22.33 -15.06 -31.02
N LEU A 88 -23.01 -15.93 -30.26
CA LEU A 88 -22.41 -17.09 -29.59
C LEU A 88 -21.65 -18.04 -30.53
N ASN A 89 -22.07 -18.12 -31.80
CA ASN A 89 -21.54 -19.04 -32.80
C ASN A 89 -20.52 -18.41 -33.75
N GLN A 90 -20.24 -17.12 -33.63
CA GLN A 90 -19.30 -16.43 -34.51
C GLN A 90 -17.87 -16.94 -34.27
N ILE A 91 -17.19 -17.31 -35.35
CA ILE A 91 -15.83 -17.87 -35.32
C ILE A 91 -14.80 -16.77 -35.60
N ASP A 92 -15.08 -15.91 -36.57
CA ASP A 92 -14.18 -14.81 -36.93
C ASP A 92 -14.59 -13.54 -36.18
N VAL A 93 -13.73 -13.09 -35.27
CA VAL A 93 -13.97 -11.93 -34.41
C VAL A 93 -12.94 -10.87 -34.75
N ASP A 94 -13.40 -9.76 -35.33
CA ASP A 94 -12.59 -8.57 -35.58
C ASP A 94 -13.06 -7.37 -34.76
N ALA A 95 -13.51 -7.65 -33.53
CA ALA A 95 -13.98 -6.67 -32.57
C ALA A 95 -13.34 -6.96 -31.22
N PHE A 96 -12.56 -6.00 -30.74
CA PHE A 96 -11.73 -6.13 -29.54
C PHE A 96 -11.88 -4.92 -28.63
N ARG A 97 -11.67 -5.15 -27.33
CA ARG A 97 -11.57 -4.11 -26.32
C ARG A 97 -10.55 -4.51 -25.27
N THR A 98 -9.83 -3.56 -24.68
CA THR A 98 -8.96 -3.94 -23.56
C THR A 98 -9.78 -4.28 -22.33
N LEU A 99 -9.27 -5.20 -21.51
CA LEU A 99 -9.94 -5.65 -20.29
C LEU A 99 -10.35 -4.48 -19.37
N HIS A 100 -9.46 -3.51 -19.13
CA HIS A 100 -9.75 -2.39 -18.25
C HIS A 100 -10.85 -1.48 -18.80
N MET A 101 -10.83 -1.19 -20.10
CA MET A 101 -11.87 -0.37 -20.72
C MET A 101 -13.21 -1.11 -20.84
N ASP A 102 -13.19 -2.43 -21.06
CA ASP A 102 -14.41 -3.24 -21.06
C ASP A 102 -15.08 -3.25 -19.68
N VAL A 103 -14.31 -3.46 -18.61
CA VAL A 103 -14.83 -3.37 -17.23
C VAL A 103 -15.34 -1.96 -16.93
N LEU A 104 -14.62 -0.91 -17.34
CA LEU A 104 -15.07 0.48 -17.15
C LEU A 104 -16.43 0.75 -17.78
N VAL A 105 -16.57 0.42 -19.07
CA VAL A 105 -17.79 0.66 -19.84
C VAL A 105 -18.97 -0.12 -19.27
N ARG A 106 -18.76 -1.40 -18.93
CA ARG A 106 -19.79 -2.22 -18.30
C ARG A 106 -20.17 -1.73 -16.92
N SER A 107 -19.20 -1.29 -16.13
CA SER A 107 -19.45 -0.68 -14.83
C SER A 107 -20.29 0.60 -14.95
N ALA A 108 -20.03 1.42 -15.96
CA ALA A 108 -20.81 2.64 -16.22
C ALA A 108 -22.27 2.36 -16.65
N GLU A 109 -22.54 1.16 -17.19
CA GLU A 109 -23.85 0.76 -17.72
C GLU A 109 -24.55 -0.32 -16.87
N ILE A 110 -24.10 -0.54 -15.62
CA ILE A 110 -24.78 -1.45 -14.69
C ILE A 110 -26.25 -1.05 -14.54
N ARG A 111 -27.11 -2.05 -14.69
CA ARG A 111 -28.58 -1.97 -14.62
C ARG A 111 -29.13 -3.30 -14.11
N THR A 112 -30.32 -3.28 -13.51
CA THR A 112 -30.95 -4.47 -12.93
C THR A 112 -31.36 -5.47 -14.01
N GLU A 113 -32.02 -4.97 -15.06
CA GLU A 113 -32.59 -5.80 -16.12
C GLU A 113 -32.13 -5.30 -17.48
N TRP A 114 -32.20 -6.17 -18.50
CA TRP A 114 -31.92 -5.78 -19.88
C TRP A 114 -32.86 -4.65 -20.32
N GLU A 115 -32.33 -3.64 -21.01
CA GLU A 115 -33.05 -2.41 -21.42
C GLU A 115 -33.60 -1.52 -20.30
N SER A 116 -33.32 -1.82 -19.02
CA SER A 116 -33.69 -0.95 -17.90
C SER A 116 -32.78 0.27 -17.75
N ILE A 117 -33.23 1.26 -16.95
CA ILE A 117 -32.48 2.48 -16.70
C ILE A 117 -31.15 2.16 -16.00
N ARG A 118 -30.04 2.61 -16.58
CA ARG A 118 -28.72 2.51 -15.97
C ARG A 118 -28.62 3.26 -14.65
N TYR A 119 -27.82 2.74 -13.73
CA TYR A 119 -27.64 3.33 -12.42
C TYR A 119 -26.78 4.59 -12.43
N ILE A 120 -25.84 4.71 -13.36
CA ILE A 120 -24.93 5.86 -13.45
C ILE A 120 -25.49 6.91 -14.41
N VAL A 121 -25.58 8.16 -13.96
CA VAL A 121 -26.12 9.26 -14.76
C VAL A 121 -25.07 9.82 -15.71
N THR A 122 -23.89 10.16 -15.16
CA THR A 122 -22.81 10.81 -15.91
C THR A 122 -21.48 10.12 -15.62
N PRO A 123 -21.15 9.05 -16.37
CA PRO A 123 -19.87 8.40 -16.23
C PRO A 123 -18.76 9.25 -16.86
N ARG A 124 -17.71 9.53 -16.10
CA ARG A 124 -16.48 10.18 -16.59
C ARG A 124 -15.29 9.26 -16.39
N ILE A 125 -14.27 9.44 -17.21
CA ILE A 125 -12.99 8.75 -17.13
C ILE A 125 -11.86 9.78 -17.11
N SER A 126 -10.82 9.52 -16.30
CA SER A 126 -9.53 10.19 -16.40
C SER A 126 -8.39 9.19 -16.57
N LEU A 127 -7.36 9.53 -17.33
CA LEU A 127 -6.15 8.73 -17.52
C LEU A 127 -4.94 9.44 -16.94
N TYR A 128 -4.18 8.73 -16.10
CA TYR A 128 -2.94 9.22 -15.51
C TYR A 128 -1.79 8.25 -15.76
N PHE A 129 -0.67 8.77 -16.26
CA PHE A 129 0.59 8.05 -16.33
C PHE A 129 1.44 8.42 -15.14
N ILE A 130 1.74 7.44 -14.29
CA ILE A 130 2.56 7.63 -13.09
C ILE A 130 3.89 6.97 -13.33
N GLU A 131 4.96 7.77 -13.27
CA GLU A 131 6.33 7.25 -13.23
C GLU A 131 6.57 6.59 -11.88
N SER A 132 7.03 5.34 -11.93
CA SER A 132 7.36 4.58 -10.73
C SER A 132 8.52 3.66 -11.04
N PRO A 133 9.55 3.58 -10.18
CA PRO A 133 10.64 2.64 -10.38
C PRO A 133 10.12 1.22 -10.54
N SER A 134 10.61 0.54 -11.57
CA SER A 134 10.35 -0.86 -11.88
C SER A 134 11.49 -1.76 -11.40
N GLU A 135 11.28 -3.07 -11.42
CA GLU A 135 12.36 -4.03 -11.14
C GLU A 135 13.57 -3.85 -12.09
N SER A 136 13.32 -3.50 -13.35
CA SER A 136 14.36 -3.18 -14.34
C SER A 136 15.13 -1.90 -14.04
N ASP A 137 14.56 -0.97 -13.26
CA ASP A 137 15.27 0.24 -12.84
C ASP A 137 16.23 -0.04 -11.65
N ARG A 138 15.99 -1.12 -10.89
CA ARG A 138 16.72 -1.48 -9.67
C ARG A 138 17.99 -2.27 -9.96
N THR A 139 18.96 -1.59 -10.57
CA THR A 139 20.22 -2.19 -11.06
C THR A 139 21.47 -1.58 -10.41
N ILE A 140 21.32 -0.54 -9.60
CA ILE A 140 22.46 0.23 -9.10
C ILE A 140 22.97 -0.39 -7.81
N LEU A 141 24.17 -0.95 -7.87
CA LEU A 141 24.93 -1.41 -6.71
C LEU A 141 26.17 -0.52 -6.50
N PRO A 142 26.60 -0.27 -5.24
CA PRO A 142 27.82 0.49 -4.98
C PRO A 142 29.04 -0.18 -5.64
N SER A 143 29.75 0.58 -6.48
CA SER A 143 30.95 0.12 -7.18
C SER A 143 31.82 1.30 -7.62
N GLU A 144 33.13 1.15 -7.48
CA GLU A 144 34.14 2.12 -7.91
C GLU A 144 34.23 2.25 -9.44
N GLN A 145 34.02 1.15 -10.16
CA GLN A 145 34.11 1.08 -11.63
C GLN A 145 32.74 1.23 -12.32
N GLY A 146 31.69 1.53 -11.56
CA GLY A 146 30.33 1.62 -12.10
C GLY A 146 30.00 2.99 -12.74
N GLY A 147 28.72 3.14 -13.12
CA GLY A 147 28.18 4.41 -13.60
C GLY A 147 28.23 5.53 -12.54
N LEU A 148 27.74 6.71 -12.90
CA LEU A 148 27.75 7.89 -12.03
C LEU A 148 27.10 7.61 -10.66
N MET A 149 25.91 7.00 -10.65
CA MET A 149 25.17 6.69 -9.43
C MET A 149 25.83 5.58 -8.59
N ASN A 150 26.41 4.55 -9.23
CA ASN A 150 27.16 3.50 -8.53
C ASN A 150 28.35 4.09 -7.76
N ARG A 151 29.12 4.98 -8.42
CA ARG A 151 30.29 5.64 -7.84
C ARG A 151 29.89 6.62 -6.73
N ARG A 152 28.81 7.36 -6.92
CA ARG A 152 28.28 8.28 -5.91
C ARG A 152 27.94 7.55 -4.61
N LEU A 153 27.16 6.47 -4.69
CA LEU A 153 26.80 5.70 -3.50
C LEU A 153 28.02 5.02 -2.87
N TYR A 154 28.93 4.49 -3.68
CA TYR A 154 30.19 3.92 -3.20
C TYR A 154 31.01 4.93 -2.39
N ASN A 155 31.21 6.14 -2.94
CA ASN A 155 31.96 7.22 -2.28
C ASN A 155 31.25 7.70 -1.01
N ALA A 156 29.92 7.86 -1.04
CA ALA A 156 29.14 8.25 0.13
C ALA A 156 29.29 7.24 1.28
N ILE A 157 29.25 5.94 1.00
CA ILE A 157 29.46 4.87 2.00
C ILE A 157 30.88 4.92 2.56
N ARG A 158 31.89 5.01 1.69
CA ARG A 158 33.30 5.08 2.09
C ARG A 158 33.58 6.28 3.01
N ASN A 159 33.10 7.47 2.61
CA ASN A 159 33.26 8.70 3.38
C ASN A 159 32.50 8.65 4.70
N PHE A 160 31.31 8.05 4.72
CA PHE A 160 30.49 7.94 5.93
C PHE A 160 31.17 7.09 7.01
N PHE A 161 31.70 5.92 6.66
CA PHE A 161 32.37 5.05 7.63
C PHE A 161 33.79 5.49 7.96
N ASN A 162 34.52 6.07 7.00
CA ASN A 162 35.95 6.38 7.14
C ASN A 162 36.80 5.16 7.58
N ASP A 163 36.31 3.95 7.28
CA ASP A 163 36.98 2.67 7.50
C ASP A 163 36.67 1.75 6.31
N GLU A 164 37.73 1.26 5.67
CA GLU A 164 37.63 0.46 4.44
C GLU A 164 36.94 -0.87 4.67
N LYS A 165 37.27 -1.55 5.78
CA LYS A 165 36.70 -2.86 6.09
C LYS A 165 35.19 -2.75 6.28
N THR A 166 34.76 -1.83 7.14
CA THR A 166 33.34 -1.60 7.46
C THR A 166 32.55 -1.15 6.24
N ALA A 167 33.10 -0.24 5.44
CA ALA A 167 32.46 0.17 4.18
C ALA A 167 32.26 -1.02 3.22
N ASN A 168 33.27 -1.88 3.08
CA ASN A 168 33.18 -3.07 2.23
C ASN A 168 32.17 -4.09 2.76
N ASP A 169 32.12 -4.31 4.07
CA ASP A 169 31.14 -5.22 4.68
C ASP A 169 29.71 -4.68 4.53
N PHE A 170 29.48 -3.38 4.71
CA PHE A 170 28.19 -2.75 4.43
C PHE A 170 27.76 -2.90 2.97
N ILE A 171 28.68 -2.75 2.01
CA ILE A 171 28.40 -2.96 0.58
C ILE A 171 28.01 -4.42 0.30
N LYS A 172 28.65 -5.40 0.96
CA LYS A 172 28.27 -6.82 0.81
C LYS A 172 26.88 -7.09 1.39
N ILE A 173 26.56 -6.52 2.55
CA ILE A 173 25.22 -6.62 3.16
C ILE A 173 24.15 -6.06 2.21
N LEU A 174 24.40 -4.88 1.61
CA LEU A 174 23.51 -4.29 0.60
C LEU A 174 23.27 -5.26 -0.57
N ARG A 175 24.34 -5.84 -1.11
CA ARG A 175 24.27 -6.78 -2.25
C ARG A 175 23.48 -8.04 -1.90
N GLU A 176 23.74 -8.64 -0.74
CA GLU A 176 23.03 -9.85 -0.29
C GLU A 176 21.54 -9.58 -0.04
N TYR A 177 21.20 -8.42 0.53
CA TYR A 177 19.81 -8.06 0.81
C TYR A 177 19.01 -7.77 -0.47
N LEU A 178 19.58 -6.97 -1.38
CA LEU A 178 18.89 -6.45 -2.56
C LEU A 178 18.83 -7.43 -3.73
N GLY A 179 19.87 -8.23 -3.95
CA GLY A 179 20.02 -9.07 -5.14
C GLY A 179 20.32 -8.29 -6.42
N SER A 180 19.40 -7.44 -6.90
CA SER A 180 19.51 -6.72 -8.19
C SER A 180 20.06 -5.29 -8.08
N GLY A 181 19.83 -4.59 -6.96
CA GLY A 181 20.32 -3.23 -6.71
C GLY A 181 19.22 -2.24 -6.30
N LEU A 182 19.58 -0.95 -6.22
CA LEU A 182 18.67 0.17 -5.99
C LEU A 182 18.32 0.86 -7.31
N ASP A 183 17.19 1.58 -7.34
CA ASP A 183 16.91 2.53 -8.42
C ASP A 183 17.67 3.86 -8.23
N GLY A 184 17.63 4.73 -9.24
CA GLY A 184 18.37 6.00 -9.20
C GLY A 184 17.89 6.97 -8.11
N TYR A 185 16.59 7.02 -7.82
CA TYR A 185 16.05 7.85 -6.75
C TYR A 185 16.48 7.33 -5.37
N GLN A 186 16.37 6.03 -5.15
CA GLN A 186 16.82 5.38 -3.92
C GLN A 186 18.32 5.61 -3.69
N THR A 187 19.12 5.42 -4.74
CA THR A 187 20.57 5.60 -4.70
C THR A 187 20.95 7.03 -4.34
N TYR A 188 20.37 8.01 -5.05
CA TYR A 188 20.63 9.43 -4.80
C TYR A 188 20.25 9.83 -3.37
N THR A 189 19.07 9.40 -2.92
CA THR A 189 18.54 9.75 -1.60
C THR A 189 19.39 9.14 -0.50
N LEU A 190 19.71 7.84 -0.58
CA LEU A 190 20.57 7.17 0.40
C LEU A 190 21.97 7.80 0.45
N ALA A 191 22.60 8.04 -0.71
CA ALA A 191 23.91 8.69 -0.76
C ALA A 191 23.86 10.09 -0.11
N SER A 192 22.85 10.88 -0.44
CA SER A 192 22.69 12.22 0.14
C SER A 192 22.40 12.19 1.65
N MET A 193 21.65 11.22 2.15
CA MET A 193 21.45 11.05 3.60
C MET A 193 22.74 10.67 4.33
N LEU A 194 23.63 9.90 3.69
CA LEU A 194 24.96 9.56 4.23
C LEU A 194 25.93 10.75 4.19
N GLU A 195 25.85 11.58 3.15
CA GLU A 195 26.73 12.76 2.95
C GLU A 195 26.34 13.95 3.85
N TYR A 196 25.04 14.22 4.01
CA TYR A 196 24.54 15.43 4.67
C TYR A 196 23.92 15.10 6.02
N ARG A 197 24.44 15.75 7.07
CA ARG A 197 23.84 15.69 8.41
C ARG A 197 22.75 16.75 8.54
N SER A 198 21.54 16.34 8.93
CA SER A 198 20.39 17.22 9.17
C SER A 198 19.65 16.74 10.42
N LYS A 199 18.92 17.63 11.10
CA LYS A 199 18.07 17.23 12.25
C LYS A 199 16.89 16.39 11.78
N ALA A 200 16.36 16.65 10.58
CA ALA A 200 15.33 15.81 10.00
C ALA A 200 15.46 15.61 8.49
N HIS A 201 15.28 14.37 8.07
CA HIS A 201 15.18 13.97 6.67
C HIS A 201 13.72 13.65 6.33
N VAL A 202 13.18 14.22 5.25
CA VAL A 202 11.80 13.99 4.81
C VAL A 202 11.82 13.35 3.42
N ILE A 203 11.43 12.08 3.34
CA ILE A 203 11.40 11.28 2.11
C ILE A 203 9.95 11.26 1.61
N THR A 204 9.71 11.88 0.45
CA THR A 204 8.39 11.89 -0.19
C THR A 204 8.46 11.25 -1.57
N ALA A 205 7.79 10.11 -1.71
CA ALA A 205 7.74 9.37 -2.96
C ALA A 205 6.42 8.62 -3.11
N PRO A 206 6.01 8.27 -4.33
CA PRO A 206 4.92 7.32 -4.55
C PRO A 206 5.09 6.03 -3.73
N THR A 207 3.99 5.32 -3.54
CA THR A 207 4.02 3.98 -2.97
C THR A 207 4.71 3.02 -3.94
N GLY A 208 5.59 2.15 -3.46
CA GLY A 208 6.35 1.22 -4.30
C GLY A 208 7.73 1.75 -4.76
N SER A 209 8.04 3.02 -4.53
CA SER A 209 9.37 3.62 -4.82
C SER A 209 10.48 3.22 -3.84
N GLY A 210 10.22 2.25 -2.96
CA GLY A 210 11.20 1.70 -2.01
C GLY A 210 11.75 2.69 -0.98
N LYS A 211 10.86 3.52 -0.39
CA LYS A 211 11.19 4.43 0.72
C LYS A 211 11.77 3.69 1.93
N THR A 212 11.23 2.49 2.20
CA THR A 212 11.67 1.60 3.27
C THR A 212 13.16 1.29 3.17
N GLU A 213 13.63 0.85 2.01
CA GLU A 213 15.03 0.45 1.81
C GLU A 213 15.98 1.64 2.04
N ILE A 214 15.59 2.85 1.61
CA ILE A 214 16.38 4.07 1.82
C ILE A 214 16.65 4.29 3.31
N PHE A 215 15.59 4.36 4.13
CA PHE A 215 15.80 4.62 5.55
C PHE A 215 16.40 3.41 6.26
N LEU A 216 16.04 2.16 5.93
CA LEU A 216 16.60 0.98 6.60
C LEU A 216 18.13 0.90 6.44
N PHE A 217 18.65 1.18 5.24
CA PHE A 217 20.10 1.19 5.01
C PHE A 217 20.79 2.37 5.70
N TYR A 218 20.15 3.54 5.73
CA TYR A 218 20.66 4.68 6.50
C TYR A 218 20.75 4.37 8.01
N LEU A 219 19.71 3.75 8.58
CA LEU A 219 19.67 3.34 9.99
C LEU A 219 20.76 2.31 10.28
N LEU A 220 20.89 1.28 9.42
CA LEU A 220 21.90 0.25 9.57
C LEU A 220 23.31 0.85 9.56
N ALA A 221 23.60 1.78 8.64
CA ALA A 221 24.90 2.42 8.56
C ALA A 221 25.25 3.17 9.85
N ARG A 222 24.28 3.93 10.39
CA ARG A 222 24.45 4.65 11.66
C ARG A 222 24.63 3.73 12.86
N LEU A 223 23.85 2.65 12.95
CA LEU A 223 23.96 1.65 14.02
C LEU A 223 25.33 0.97 14.02
N ILE A 224 25.79 0.52 12.84
CA ILE A 224 27.11 -0.10 12.69
C ILE A 224 28.20 0.87 13.14
N LYS A 225 28.18 2.11 12.62
CA LYS A 225 29.16 3.14 13.00
C LYS A 225 29.15 3.41 14.50
N SER A 226 27.97 3.58 15.08
CA SER A 226 27.85 3.84 16.52
C SER A 226 28.30 2.67 17.40
N LYS A 227 28.13 1.42 16.96
CA LYS A 227 28.66 0.25 17.71
C LYS A 227 30.18 0.19 17.65
N LEU A 228 30.77 0.46 16.49
CA LEU A 228 32.23 0.47 16.31
C LEU A 228 32.91 1.61 17.10
N ASP A 229 32.26 2.77 17.20
CA ASP A 229 32.77 3.91 17.99
C ASP A 229 32.76 3.63 19.52
N GLY A 230 32.09 2.56 19.97
CA GLY A 230 32.17 2.00 21.33
C GLY A 230 31.54 2.83 22.46
N LYS A 231 31.04 4.04 22.18
CA LYS A 231 30.42 4.93 23.17
C LYS A 231 28.89 4.85 23.12
N ASN A 232 28.28 4.18 24.11
CA ASN A 232 26.83 4.02 24.29
C ASN A 232 26.10 3.80 22.95
N PRO A 233 26.01 2.62 22.34
CA PRO A 233 25.48 2.49 20.96
C PRO A 233 24.13 3.20 20.72
N GLU A 234 23.98 3.84 19.56
CA GLU A 234 22.72 4.48 19.13
C GLU A 234 21.58 3.45 19.11
N ARG A 235 20.40 3.89 19.54
CA ARG A 235 19.16 3.14 19.32
C ARG A 235 18.28 3.81 18.28
N VAL A 236 17.47 2.99 17.61
CA VAL A 236 16.53 3.40 16.59
C VAL A 236 15.12 3.04 17.02
N VAL A 237 14.20 4.00 16.90
CA VAL A 237 12.76 3.77 17.07
C VAL A 237 12.07 3.99 15.73
N LEU A 238 11.42 2.97 15.19
CA LEU A 238 10.53 3.11 14.04
C LEU A 238 9.09 3.10 14.51
N VAL A 239 8.33 4.09 14.07
CA VAL A 239 6.94 4.27 14.46
C VAL A 239 6.04 4.17 13.24
N TYR A 240 5.07 3.26 13.33
CA TYR A 240 4.07 3.04 12.30
C TYR A 240 2.67 3.38 12.81
N PRO A 241 1.78 3.90 11.95
CA PRO A 241 0.42 4.25 12.34
C PRO A 241 -0.45 3.01 12.60
N ARG A 242 -0.08 1.84 12.01
CA ARG A 242 -0.88 0.61 12.06
C ARG A 242 -0.04 -0.62 12.39
N ILE A 243 -0.60 -1.53 13.18
CA ILE A 243 0.08 -2.77 13.62
C ILE A 243 0.46 -3.64 12.41
N THR A 244 -0.44 -3.83 11.44
CA THR A 244 -0.12 -4.68 10.28
C THR A 244 0.99 -4.15 9.39
N LEU A 245 1.15 -2.81 9.30
CA LEU A 245 2.32 -2.23 8.64
C LEU A 245 3.59 -2.52 9.44
N SER A 246 3.53 -2.36 10.77
CA SER A 246 4.69 -2.61 11.64
C SER A 246 5.19 -4.06 11.56
N VAL A 247 4.29 -5.03 11.37
CA VAL A 247 4.62 -6.45 11.19
C VAL A 247 5.32 -6.68 9.85
N ASP A 248 4.76 -6.21 8.73
CA ASP A 248 5.42 -6.32 7.41
C ASP A 248 6.84 -5.72 7.40
N GLN A 249 7.01 -4.58 8.06
CA GLN A 249 8.31 -3.90 8.15
C GLN A 249 9.26 -4.61 9.15
N ALA A 250 8.73 -5.34 10.13
CA ALA A 250 9.52 -6.20 10.99
C ALA A 250 10.17 -7.33 10.20
N GLU A 251 9.46 -7.97 9.26
CA GLU A 251 10.03 -9.05 8.42
C GLU A 251 11.26 -8.57 7.64
N ARG A 252 11.13 -7.41 6.98
CA ARG A 252 12.23 -6.78 6.23
C ARG A 252 13.42 -6.44 7.11
N THR A 253 13.15 -5.92 8.31
CA THR A 253 14.17 -5.54 9.28
C THR A 253 14.89 -6.77 9.82
N ILE A 254 14.17 -7.83 10.19
CA ILE A 254 14.74 -9.10 10.66
C ILE A 254 15.65 -9.71 9.59
N ARG A 255 15.22 -9.71 8.32
CA ARG A 255 16.05 -10.19 7.21
C ARG A 255 17.34 -9.37 7.07
N LEU A 256 17.25 -8.04 7.15
CA LEU A 256 18.42 -7.16 7.03
C LEU A 256 19.41 -7.39 8.18
N LEU A 257 18.92 -7.48 9.42
CA LEU A 257 19.77 -7.71 10.59
C LEU A 257 20.36 -9.11 10.62
N TRP A 258 19.62 -10.13 10.16
CA TRP A 258 20.16 -11.48 10.01
C TRP A 258 21.38 -11.49 9.09
N ILE A 259 21.31 -10.80 7.95
CA ILE A 259 22.45 -10.66 7.03
C ILE A 259 23.59 -9.89 7.73
N ALA A 260 23.30 -8.73 8.31
CA ALA A 260 24.32 -7.90 8.97
C ALA A 260 25.03 -8.64 10.11
N ASN A 261 24.32 -9.46 10.88
CA ASN A 261 24.89 -10.20 12.00
C ASN A 261 25.85 -11.31 11.58
N LYS A 262 25.76 -11.84 10.35
CA LYS A 262 26.79 -12.75 9.79
C LYS A 262 28.15 -12.07 9.66
N TYR A 263 28.18 -10.74 9.54
CA TYR A 263 29.39 -9.93 9.48
C TYR A 263 29.90 -9.49 10.88
N GLY A 264 29.23 -9.92 11.96
CA GLY A 264 29.71 -9.72 13.34
C GLY A 264 29.28 -8.41 14.01
N TYR A 265 28.24 -7.74 13.51
CA TYR A 265 27.75 -6.48 14.10
C TYR A 265 26.81 -6.65 15.31
N ASP A 266 26.33 -7.87 15.57
CA ASP A 266 25.49 -8.26 16.72
C ASP A 266 24.33 -7.30 17.02
N LEU A 267 23.55 -6.95 16.01
CA LEU A 267 22.42 -6.02 16.09
C LEU A 267 21.14 -6.74 16.51
N SER A 268 20.40 -6.12 17.44
CA SER A 268 19.19 -6.65 18.05
C SER A 268 17.92 -5.88 17.66
N PHE A 269 16.78 -6.57 17.71
CA PHE A 269 15.50 -6.08 17.22
C PHE A 269 14.38 -6.37 18.23
N GLY A 270 13.41 -5.46 18.33
CA GLY A 270 12.23 -5.63 19.16
C GLY A 270 10.96 -5.08 18.51
N LEU A 271 9.88 -5.87 18.54
CA LEU A 271 8.54 -5.41 18.16
C LEU A 271 7.71 -5.16 19.42
N ARG A 272 7.35 -3.89 19.66
CA ARG A 272 6.62 -3.48 20.87
C ARG A 272 5.29 -2.81 20.56
N ASP A 273 4.21 -3.54 20.79
CA ASP A 273 2.84 -3.06 20.68
C ASP A 273 1.94 -3.69 21.76
N ARG A 274 0.62 -3.51 21.66
CA ARG A 274 -0.32 -4.08 22.63
C ARG A 274 -0.23 -5.60 22.71
N GLU A 275 0.04 -6.26 21.60
CA GLU A 275 -0.01 -7.70 21.46
C GLU A 275 1.27 -8.37 21.98
N THR A 276 2.39 -7.65 22.13
CA THR A 276 3.65 -8.21 22.64
C THR A 276 3.43 -8.97 23.97
N PRO A 277 3.77 -10.27 24.05
CA PRO A 277 3.49 -11.11 25.20
C PRO A 277 4.02 -10.53 26.53
N ARG A 278 3.18 -10.61 27.56
CA ARG A 278 3.54 -10.26 28.94
C ARG A 278 4.26 -11.42 29.62
N ARG A 279 4.96 -11.12 30.71
CA ARG A 279 5.58 -12.12 31.58
C ARG A 279 4.52 -13.13 32.06
N GLY A 280 4.82 -14.43 31.95
CA GLY A 280 3.91 -15.50 32.38
C GLY A 280 2.92 -16.00 31.31
N SER A 281 2.95 -15.46 30.09
CA SER A 281 2.10 -15.90 28.97
C SER A 281 2.59 -17.23 28.37
N LYS A 282 2.70 -18.30 29.17
CA LYS A 282 3.26 -19.59 28.74
C LYS A 282 2.53 -20.20 27.54
N ASP A 283 1.24 -19.91 27.39
CA ASP A 283 0.41 -20.37 26.29
C ASP A 283 0.81 -19.78 24.93
N GLU A 284 1.69 -18.78 24.88
CA GLU A 284 2.20 -18.20 23.62
C GLU A 284 3.39 -18.99 23.04
N ASP A 285 4.00 -19.91 23.79
CA ASP A 285 5.17 -20.65 23.30
C ASP A 285 4.81 -21.54 22.10
N GLY A 286 5.65 -21.52 21.06
CA GLY A 286 5.40 -22.26 19.83
C GLY A 286 4.28 -21.72 18.93
N LYS A 287 3.54 -20.68 19.35
CA LYS A 287 2.56 -20.02 18.48
C LYS A 287 3.23 -19.20 17.37
N PRO A 288 2.54 -18.95 16.24
CA PRO A 288 3.01 -18.05 15.19
C PRO A 288 3.49 -16.70 15.74
N PHE A 289 4.72 -16.30 15.42
CA PHE A 289 5.28 -14.99 15.75
C PHE A 289 4.74 -13.95 14.77
N ARG A 290 3.55 -13.42 15.03
CA ARG A 290 2.89 -12.37 14.21
C ARG A 290 2.73 -12.74 12.72
N GLY A 291 2.74 -14.04 12.40
CA GLY A 291 2.71 -14.53 11.02
C GLY A 291 3.96 -14.20 10.19
N LEU A 292 5.08 -13.84 10.84
CA LEU A 292 6.33 -13.51 10.15
C LEU A 292 7.04 -14.75 9.62
N ASN A 293 7.70 -14.59 8.47
CA ASN A 293 8.43 -15.69 7.83
C ASN A 293 9.91 -15.70 8.19
N CYS A 294 10.49 -16.91 8.14
CA CYS A 294 11.89 -17.18 8.37
C CYS A 294 12.73 -16.63 7.21
N PRO A 295 13.76 -15.81 7.46
CA PRO A 295 14.61 -15.26 6.40
C PRO A 295 15.49 -16.31 5.70
N VAL A 296 15.55 -17.55 6.21
CA VAL A 296 16.36 -18.65 5.66
C VAL A 296 15.54 -19.56 4.74
N CYS A 297 14.42 -20.09 5.24
CA CYS A 297 13.62 -21.09 4.52
C CYS A 297 12.20 -20.62 4.17
N HIS A 298 11.83 -19.38 4.50
CA HIS A 298 10.51 -18.79 4.28
C HIS A 298 9.34 -19.50 4.97
N SER A 299 9.60 -20.47 5.85
CA SER A 299 8.59 -21.08 6.75
C SER A 299 8.27 -20.15 7.92
N GLN A 300 7.33 -20.54 8.80
CA GLN A 300 6.81 -19.64 9.82
C GLN A 300 7.80 -19.46 10.98
N LEU A 301 7.90 -18.23 11.51
CA LEU A 301 8.53 -17.97 12.80
C LEU A 301 7.53 -18.24 13.93
N VAL A 302 8.02 -18.78 15.04
CA VAL A 302 7.24 -19.04 16.26
C VAL A 302 7.94 -18.46 17.49
N TYR A 303 7.15 -18.13 18.51
CA TYR A 303 7.69 -17.68 19.79
C TYR A 303 8.54 -18.79 20.44
N ASP A 304 9.69 -18.41 20.97
CA ASP A 304 10.51 -19.20 21.90
C ASP A 304 10.58 -18.43 23.23
N LEU A 305 9.64 -18.72 24.12
CA LEU A 305 9.50 -17.99 25.39
C LEU A 305 10.59 -18.34 26.40
N GLU A 306 11.24 -19.50 26.27
CA GLU A 306 12.36 -19.89 27.13
C GLU A 306 13.56 -18.97 26.92
N SER A 307 13.89 -18.69 25.66
CA SER A 307 14.96 -17.75 25.31
C SER A 307 14.51 -16.30 25.22
N GLY A 308 13.20 -16.03 25.24
CA GLY A 308 12.64 -14.70 25.01
C GLY A 308 12.83 -14.21 23.57
N SER A 309 13.03 -15.15 22.63
CA SER A 309 13.33 -14.88 21.23
C SER A 309 12.35 -15.58 20.28
N VAL A 310 12.76 -15.84 19.04
CA VAL A 310 11.95 -16.54 18.03
C VAL A 310 12.77 -17.62 17.36
N ARG A 311 12.10 -18.68 16.92
CA ARG A 311 12.69 -19.78 16.16
C ARG A 311 11.85 -20.11 14.94
N CYS A 312 12.45 -20.72 13.93
CA CYS A 312 11.68 -21.25 12.80
C CYS A 312 11.07 -22.61 13.16
N ASP A 313 9.82 -22.84 12.74
CA ASP A 313 9.11 -24.11 12.93
C ASP A 313 9.65 -25.25 12.05
N SER A 314 10.20 -24.91 10.88
CA SER A 314 10.67 -25.87 9.89
C SER A 314 12.17 -26.15 9.97
N CYS A 315 13.02 -25.12 9.81
CA CYS A 315 14.48 -25.32 9.81
C CYS A 315 15.10 -25.29 11.23
N GLY A 316 14.34 -24.93 12.26
CA GLY A 316 14.82 -24.88 13.65
C GLY A 316 15.78 -23.73 13.98
N GLU A 317 16.14 -22.90 12.99
CA GLU A 317 17.04 -21.75 13.18
C GLU A 317 16.51 -20.82 14.27
N LYS A 318 17.39 -20.42 15.20
CA LYS A 318 17.06 -19.53 16.32
C LYS A 318 17.53 -18.10 16.03
N PHE A 319 16.62 -17.14 16.14
CA PHE A 319 16.90 -15.73 15.92
C PHE A 319 16.98 -15.01 17.28
N THR A 320 18.02 -15.29 18.05
CA THR A 320 18.20 -14.78 19.43
C THR A 320 18.31 -13.25 19.51
N PHE A 321 18.68 -12.60 18.41
CA PHE A 321 18.72 -11.13 18.30
C PHE A 321 17.31 -10.49 18.25
N VAL A 322 16.26 -11.28 17.98
CA VAL A 322 14.86 -10.83 18.01
C VAL A 322 14.30 -10.99 19.41
N LYS A 323 13.91 -9.89 20.04
CA LYS A 323 13.33 -9.85 21.38
C LYS A 323 11.81 -9.87 21.27
N SER A 324 11.22 -11.03 21.58
CA SER A 324 9.82 -11.32 21.30
C SER A 324 8.87 -11.03 22.46
N THR A 325 9.39 -10.82 23.67
CA THR A 325 8.59 -10.58 24.89
C THR A 325 8.88 -9.24 25.53
N ARG A 326 7.91 -8.68 26.27
CA ARG A 326 8.11 -7.43 27.03
C ARG A 326 9.29 -7.51 27.99
N SER A 327 9.46 -8.66 28.66
CA SER A 327 10.55 -8.87 29.60
C SER A 327 11.92 -8.88 28.92
N ALA A 328 12.03 -9.48 27.73
CA ALA A 328 13.26 -9.44 26.94
C ALA A 328 13.57 -8.01 26.46
N LEU A 329 12.55 -7.27 26.00
CA LEU A 329 12.69 -5.89 25.56
C LEU A 329 13.21 -4.97 26.67
N GLY A 330 12.66 -5.06 27.89
CA GLY A 330 13.08 -4.22 29.01
C GLY A 330 14.49 -4.54 29.53
N LYS A 331 14.85 -5.83 29.56
CA LYS A 331 16.17 -6.28 30.04
C LYS A 331 17.29 -5.99 29.05
N GLU A 332 17.06 -6.26 27.77
CA GLU A 332 18.12 -6.25 26.75
C GLU A 332 18.20 -4.94 25.97
N ASN A 333 17.12 -4.12 25.95
CA ASN A 333 17.06 -2.82 25.27
C ASN A 333 17.58 -2.87 23.82
N PRO A 334 16.79 -3.42 22.87
CA PRO A 334 17.28 -3.71 21.53
C PRO A 334 17.72 -2.46 20.75
N ASP A 335 18.62 -2.67 19.79
CA ASP A 335 19.18 -1.62 18.93
C ASP A 335 18.09 -0.98 18.04
N ILE A 336 17.16 -1.79 17.54
CA ILE A 336 16.00 -1.35 16.77
C ILE A 336 14.70 -1.72 17.46
N ILE A 337 13.83 -0.73 17.68
CA ILE A 337 12.49 -0.90 18.23
C ILE A 337 11.46 -0.50 17.17
N ILE A 338 10.59 -1.42 16.79
CA ILE A 338 9.39 -1.10 16.01
C ILE A 338 8.20 -0.98 16.96
N THR A 339 7.45 0.12 16.85
CA THR A 339 6.28 0.40 17.70
C THR A 339 5.24 1.27 16.99
N ASN A 340 4.21 1.69 17.72
CA ASN A 340 3.24 2.70 17.31
C ASN A 340 3.23 3.88 18.30
N MET A 341 2.68 5.03 17.88
CA MET A 341 2.73 6.28 18.67
C MET A 341 2.10 6.12 20.07
N TRP A 342 1.02 5.35 20.19
CA TRP A 342 0.32 5.16 21.46
C TRP A 342 1.12 4.30 22.44
N ALA A 343 1.68 3.19 21.95
CA ALA A 343 2.58 2.37 22.75
C ALA A 343 3.80 3.17 23.19
N LEU A 344 4.40 3.96 22.29
CA LEU A 344 5.54 4.81 22.57
C LEU A 344 5.25 5.87 23.65
N GLU A 345 4.12 6.58 23.55
CA GLU A 345 3.66 7.53 24.58
C GLU A 345 3.55 6.85 25.94
N THR A 346 2.90 5.68 25.97
CA THR A 346 2.74 4.88 27.19
C THR A 346 4.10 4.50 27.78
N ARG A 347 5.07 4.11 26.94
CA ARG A 347 6.42 3.73 27.38
C ARG A 347 7.23 4.91 27.90
N MET A 348 7.02 6.12 27.37
CA MET A 348 7.62 7.35 27.88
C MET A 348 7.14 7.72 29.30
N MET A 349 5.98 7.21 29.71
CA MET A 349 5.40 7.44 31.04
C MET A 349 5.60 6.25 31.99
N ASP A 350 6.25 5.19 31.55
CA ASP A 350 6.49 3.96 32.31
C ASP A 350 7.97 3.88 32.73
N ASN A 351 8.23 3.23 33.86
CA ASN A 351 9.57 2.92 34.40
C ASN A 351 9.70 1.46 34.85
N ASN A 352 8.81 0.59 34.39
CA ASN A 352 8.87 -0.85 34.63
C ASN A 352 10.10 -1.47 33.96
N GLU A 353 10.97 -2.11 34.75
CA GLU A 353 12.17 -2.79 34.26
C GLU A 353 11.86 -4.06 33.44
N TYR A 354 10.63 -4.60 33.52
CA TYR A 354 10.20 -5.80 32.77
C TYR A 354 9.51 -5.49 31.44
N ASP A 355 9.61 -4.25 30.96
CA ASP A 355 9.13 -3.79 29.66
C ASP A 355 10.06 -2.67 29.16
N LEU A 356 9.94 -2.32 27.88
CA LEU A 356 10.52 -1.07 27.38
C LEU A 356 9.95 0.10 28.21
N ASN A 357 10.78 1.07 28.57
CA ASN A 357 10.37 2.16 29.43
C ASN A 357 11.11 3.46 29.09
N VAL A 358 10.87 4.54 29.85
CA VAL A 358 11.46 5.86 29.59
C VAL A 358 12.99 5.83 29.56
N HIS A 359 13.64 4.96 30.35
CA HIS A 359 15.09 4.84 30.39
C HIS A 359 15.66 4.18 29.14
N SER A 360 14.94 3.21 28.56
CA SER A 360 15.30 2.58 27.29
C SER A 360 15.36 3.59 26.14
N LEU A 361 14.54 4.63 26.22
CA LEU A 361 14.34 5.64 25.17
C LEU A 361 15.29 6.85 25.29
N LEU A 362 16.14 6.92 26.33
CA LEU A 362 17.08 8.04 26.53
C LEU A 362 18.23 8.05 25.52
N ASP A 363 18.58 6.92 24.91
CA ASP A 363 19.72 6.81 23.99
C ASP A 363 19.31 6.66 22.52
N VAL A 364 18.09 7.10 22.18
CA VAL A 364 17.56 7.04 20.81
C VAL A 364 18.30 8.06 19.93
N GLY A 365 19.14 7.58 19.03
CA GLY A 365 19.87 8.42 18.06
C GLY A 365 19.05 8.73 16.81
N ILE A 366 18.06 7.90 16.50
CA ILE A 366 17.21 8.06 15.31
C ILE A 366 15.78 7.66 15.62
N ILE A 367 14.83 8.48 15.17
CA ILE A 367 13.41 8.12 15.13
C ILE A 367 12.90 8.17 13.69
N VAL A 368 12.25 7.10 13.25
CA VAL A 368 11.60 7.01 11.95
C VAL A 368 10.09 7.09 12.15
N ILE A 369 9.45 7.98 11.38
CA ILE A 369 8.01 8.15 11.34
C ILE A 369 7.59 7.80 9.91
N ASP A 370 7.12 6.58 9.72
CA ASP A 370 6.65 6.13 8.42
C ASP A 370 5.15 6.40 8.25
N GLU A 371 4.73 6.55 6.99
CA GLU A 371 3.39 7.00 6.58
C GLU A 371 2.91 8.24 7.34
N ALA A 372 3.79 9.24 7.44
CA ALA A 372 3.58 10.37 8.33
C ALA A 372 2.33 11.22 8.02
N HIS A 373 1.82 11.18 6.79
CA HIS A 373 0.57 11.85 6.40
C HIS A 373 -0.66 11.38 7.19
N GLU A 374 -0.61 10.21 7.82
CA GLU A 374 -1.67 9.72 8.71
C GLU A 374 -1.78 10.57 10.00
N TYR A 375 -0.69 11.23 10.41
CA TYR A 375 -0.63 12.05 11.62
C TYR A 375 -1.10 13.48 11.36
N LYS A 376 -2.40 13.64 11.11
CA LYS A 376 -3.06 14.93 10.82
C LYS A 376 -4.04 15.39 11.91
N GLY A 377 -4.47 16.64 11.82
CA GLY A 377 -5.42 17.28 12.74
C GLY A 377 -4.96 17.23 14.20
N LEU A 378 -5.89 16.88 15.10
CA LEU A 378 -5.62 16.72 16.53
C LEU A 378 -4.64 15.57 16.82
N GLY A 379 -4.76 14.44 16.10
CA GLY A 379 -3.86 13.29 16.25
C GLY A 379 -2.41 13.67 15.94
N GLY A 380 -2.19 14.40 14.84
CA GLY A 380 -0.88 14.98 14.52
C GLY A 380 -0.35 15.92 15.59
N GLY A 381 -1.21 16.72 16.22
CA GLY A 381 -0.83 17.58 17.35
C GLY A 381 -0.34 16.79 18.57
N LEU A 382 -1.01 15.69 18.91
CA LEU A 382 -0.58 14.80 20.01
C LEU A 382 0.76 14.14 19.72
N VAL A 383 0.91 13.60 18.50
CA VAL A 383 2.17 13.02 18.02
C VAL A 383 3.29 14.05 18.04
N SER A 384 3.00 15.30 17.68
CA SER A 384 3.98 16.38 17.74
C SER A 384 4.56 16.60 19.13
N ASN A 385 3.70 16.61 20.15
CA ASN A 385 4.16 16.74 21.53
C ASN A 385 4.99 15.55 21.98
N LEU A 386 4.61 14.32 21.58
CA LEU A 386 5.38 13.12 21.89
C LEU A 386 6.77 13.15 21.25
N ILE A 387 6.88 13.57 19.99
CA ILE A 387 8.17 13.69 19.30
C ILE A 387 9.03 14.74 20.01
N LYS A 388 8.48 15.93 20.31
CA LYS A 388 9.20 16.97 21.07
C LYS A 388 9.65 16.47 22.44
N LEU A 389 8.82 15.69 23.12
CA LEU A 389 9.16 15.04 24.38
C LEU A 389 10.35 14.09 24.22
N LEU A 390 10.30 13.19 23.23
CA LEU A 390 11.41 12.27 22.94
C LEU A 390 12.70 13.00 22.61
N LEU A 391 12.63 14.01 21.74
CA LEU A 391 13.80 14.81 21.34
C LEU A 391 14.40 15.57 22.52
N SER A 392 13.59 16.10 23.43
CA SER A 392 14.07 16.79 24.64
C SER A 392 14.60 15.85 25.72
N HIS A 393 14.12 14.61 25.76
CA HIS A 393 14.53 13.61 26.75
C HIS A 393 15.76 12.81 26.34
N SER A 394 16.00 12.68 25.03
CA SER A 394 17.16 12.00 24.49
C SER A 394 18.45 12.66 24.97
N ARG A 395 19.41 11.82 25.38
CA ARG A 395 20.78 12.22 25.70
C ARG A 395 21.62 12.43 24.44
N ARG A 396 21.06 12.12 23.28
CA ARG A 396 21.71 12.24 21.99
C ARG A 396 21.12 13.37 21.18
N ASP A 397 21.92 13.82 20.22
CA ASP A 397 21.39 14.59 19.11
C ASP A 397 20.60 13.69 18.16
N THR A 398 19.31 13.50 18.45
CA THR A 398 18.42 12.59 17.72
C THR A 398 18.06 13.15 16.35
N THR A 399 18.25 12.33 15.31
CA THR A 399 17.77 12.64 13.95
C THR A 399 16.37 12.07 13.72
N VAL A 400 15.50 12.85 13.09
CA VAL A 400 14.17 12.39 12.68
C VAL A 400 14.18 12.01 11.19
N VAL A 401 13.66 10.84 10.84
CA VAL A 401 13.40 10.47 9.45
C VAL A 401 11.90 10.35 9.26
N ILE A 402 11.35 11.15 8.36
CA ILE A 402 9.93 11.14 8.00
C ILE A 402 9.81 10.51 6.63
N SER A 403 8.99 9.47 6.51
CA SER A 403 8.63 8.83 5.25
C SER A 403 7.14 8.99 5.01
N SER A 404 6.76 9.34 3.79
CA SER A 404 5.36 9.45 3.40
C SER A 404 5.16 9.20 1.91
N ALA A 405 3.95 8.76 1.54
CA ALA A 405 3.41 9.00 0.20
C ALA A 405 3.56 10.49 -0.20
N THR A 406 3.53 10.77 -1.51
CA THR A 406 3.72 12.12 -2.06
C THR A 406 2.83 13.12 -1.32
N MET A 407 3.44 14.14 -0.72
CA MET A 407 2.79 15.07 0.21
C MET A 407 3.17 16.51 -0.16
N PRO A 408 2.21 17.45 -0.23
CA PRO A 408 2.51 18.86 -0.45
C PRO A 408 3.13 19.48 0.81
N PHE A 409 3.92 20.54 0.64
CA PHE A 409 4.50 21.31 1.75
C PHE A 409 5.20 20.43 2.80
N ALA A 410 5.95 19.41 2.34
CA ALA A 410 6.44 18.35 3.22
C ALA A 410 7.37 18.87 4.34
N LYS A 411 8.19 19.89 4.05
CA LYS A 411 8.99 20.58 5.07
C LYS A 411 8.15 21.29 6.12
N ASP A 412 7.07 21.96 5.73
CA ASP A 412 6.18 22.66 6.66
C ASP A 412 5.45 21.67 7.55
N PHE A 413 4.95 20.57 6.97
CA PHE A 413 4.35 19.47 7.72
C PHE A 413 5.35 18.88 8.72
N ALA A 414 6.55 18.54 8.27
CA ALA A 414 7.61 17.98 9.10
C ALA A 414 8.01 18.94 10.24
N SER A 415 8.12 20.24 9.96
CA SER A 415 8.41 21.26 10.96
C SER A 415 7.31 21.35 12.02
N LYS A 416 6.04 21.41 11.60
CA LYS A 416 4.90 21.44 12.54
C LYS A 416 4.81 20.16 13.38
N LEU A 417 5.06 19.00 12.76
CA LEU A 417 5.02 17.71 13.43
C LEU A 417 6.17 17.58 14.44
N THR A 418 7.40 17.87 14.06
CA THR A 418 8.58 17.60 14.91
C THR A 418 8.94 18.76 15.83
N GLY A 419 8.56 19.99 15.49
CA GLY A 419 9.08 21.21 16.11
C GLY A 419 10.44 21.67 15.59
N ILE A 420 11.02 20.97 14.60
CA ILE A 420 12.33 21.30 14.02
C ILE A 420 12.17 22.47 13.03
N PRO A 421 13.05 23.50 13.06
CA PRO A 421 13.05 24.59 12.09
C PRO A 421 13.24 24.12 10.64
N ARG A 422 12.60 24.80 9.67
CA ARG A 422 12.58 24.36 8.25
C ARG A 422 13.96 24.29 7.59
N ASP A 423 14.88 25.15 8.01
CA ASP A 423 16.26 25.22 7.55
C ASP A 423 17.10 24.02 8.03
N GLU A 424 16.72 23.40 9.14
CA GLU A 424 17.32 22.17 9.65
C GLU A 424 16.70 20.90 9.06
N ILE A 425 15.73 21.04 8.14
CA ILE A 425 15.02 19.93 7.47
C ILE A 425 15.48 19.78 6.01
N LYS A 426 15.99 18.59 5.67
CA LYS A 426 16.28 18.19 4.29
C LYS A 426 15.13 17.37 3.70
N GLU A 427 14.59 17.82 2.58
CA GLU A 427 13.54 17.11 1.83
C GLU A 427 14.14 16.38 0.63
N TYR A 428 13.64 15.17 0.39
CA TYR A 428 13.93 14.32 -0.75
C TYR A 428 12.60 14.01 -1.43
N ASN A 429 12.26 14.82 -2.42
CA ASN A 429 11.01 14.68 -3.16
C ASN A 429 11.26 13.95 -4.48
N PHE A 430 10.60 12.81 -4.66
CA PHE A 430 10.78 11.94 -5.82
C PHE A 430 10.70 12.69 -7.15
N HIS A 431 9.59 13.38 -7.43
CA HIS A 431 9.41 13.97 -8.75
C HIS A 431 10.32 15.18 -8.96
N GLN A 432 10.64 15.92 -7.89
CA GLN A 432 11.61 17.01 -7.97
C GLN A 432 13.00 16.47 -8.34
N ILE A 433 13.46 15.43 -7.64
CA ILE A 433 14.77 14.80 -7.89
C ILE A 433 14.83 14.20 -9.30
N ILE A 434 13.78 13.49 -9.73
CA ILE A 434 13.73 12.91 -11.08
C ILE A 434 13.71 13.99 -12.16
N SER A 435 12.97 15.08 -11.95
CA SER A 435 12.95 16.22 -12.87
C SER A 435 14.30 16.93 -12.96
N GLU A 436 14.93 17.20 -11.82
CA GLU A 436 16.24 17.89 -11.73
C GLU A 436 17.37 17.02 -12.31
N LEU A 437 17.33 15.70 -12.08
CA LEU A 437 18.36 14.75 -12.48
C LEU A 437 17.95 13.88 -13.68
N ARG A 438 17.03 14.36 -14.53
CA ARG A 438 16.50 13.60 -15.69
C ARG A 438 17.56 13.03 -16.65
N ASN A 439 18.75 13.64 -16.68
CA ASN A 439 19.87 13.21 -17.51
C ASN A 439 20.70 12.10 -16.84
N GLU A 440 20.63 11.98 -15.52
CA GLU A 440 21.42 11.04 -14.70
C GLU A 440 20.58 9.86 -14.21
N ILE A 441 19.31 10.11 -13.89
CA ILE A 441 18.35 9.11 -13.42
C ILE A 441 17.31 8.92 -14.52
N LYS A 442 17.24 7.69 -15.04
CA LYS A 442 16.16 7.25 -15.93
C LYS A 442 15.25 6.33 -15.16
N ILE A 443 13.96 6.61 -15.20
CA ILE A 443 12.92 5.70 -14.72
C ILE A 443 12.20 5.19 -15.96
N GLY A 444 12.40 3.91 -16.27
CA GLY A 444 11.67 3.25 -17.36
C GLY A 444 10.28 2.78 -16.93
N GLY A 445 10.08 2.53 -15.64
CA GLY A 445 8.81 2.08 -15.11
C GLY A 445 7.70 3.12 -15.20
N ARG A 446 6.60 2.76 -15.87
CA ARG A 446 5.36 3.53 -15.92
C ARG A 446 4.16 2.69 -15.54
N ARG A 447 3.18 3.35 -14.91
CA ARG A 447 1.90 2.76 -14.51
C ARG A 447 0.76 3.58 -15.12
N LEU A 448 -0.23 2.91 -15.69
CA LEU A 448 -1.45 3.55 -16.18
C LEU A 448 -2.56 3.44 -15.14
N VAL A 449 -3.08 4.59 -14.71
CA VAL A 449 -4.20 4.68 -13.78
C VAL A 449 -5.40 5.25 -14.50
N LEU A 450 -6.45 4.45 -14.60
CA LEU A 450 -7.76 4.87 -15.10
C LEU A 450 -8.63 5.22 -13.88
N ILE A 451 -9.22 6.41 -13.87
CA ILE A 451 -10.16 6.83 -12.82
C ILE A 451 -11.55 7.04 -13.43
N GLY A 452 -12.48 6.14 -13.13
CA GLY A 452 -13.90 6.30 -13.40
C GLY A 452 -14.56 7.13 -12.31
N ILE A 453 -15.26 8.21 -12.65
CA ILE A 453 -16.01 9.04 -11.70
C ILE A 453 -17.49 8.89 -12.02
N PHE A 454 -18.19 8.13 -11.19
CA PHE A 454 -19.56 7.69 -11.45
C PHE A 454 -20.51 8.33 -10.45
N ASP A 455 -21.41 9.15 -10.97
CA ASP A 455 -22.49 9.74 -10.19
C ASP A 455 -23.72 8.86 -10.25
N ILE A 456 -24.15 8.35 -9.10
CA ILE A 456 -25.31 7.46 -9.03
C ILE A 456 -26.61 8.24 -9.20
N ASN A 457 -27.54 7.67 -9.96
CA ASN A 457 -28.89 8.19 -10.05
C ASN A 457 -29.57 8.13 -8.67
N PRO A 458 -30.11 9.25 -8.15
CA PRO A 458 -30.73 9.30 -6.83
C PRO A 458 -31.89 8.31 -6.62
N ARG A 459 -32.48 7.79 -7.71
CA ARG A 459 -33.55 6.78 -7.67
C ARG A 459 -33.08 5.39 -7.22
N PHE A 460 -31.79 5.10 -7.34
CA PHE A 460 -31.21 3.80 -7.02
C PHE A 460 -30.27 3.89 -5.82
N SER A 461 -30.12 2.78 -5.10
CA SER A 461 -29.16 2.70 -3.99
C SER A 461 -27.76 2.37 -4.52
N TRP A 462 -26.76 3.11 -4.05
CA TRP A 462 -25.35 2.78 -4.30
C TRP A 462 -24.99 1.39 -3.79
N SER A 463 -25.66 0.89 -2.75
CA SER A 463 -25.45 -0.48 -2.26
C SER A 463 -25.85 -1.51 -3.31
N THR A 464 -26.94 -1.29 -4.03
CA THR A 464 -27.40 -2.19 -5.09
C THR A 464 -26.46 -2.17 -6.29
N TYR A 465 -25.94 -1.00 -6.65
CA TYR A 465 -24.86 -0.90 -7.65
C TYR A 465 -23.66 -1.76 -7.22
N CYS A 466 -23.19 -1.60 -5.98
CA CYS A 466 -22.02 -2.32 -5.47
C CYS A 466 -22.23 -3.83 -5.44
N GLN A 467 -23.44 -4.30 -5.13
CA GLN A 467 -23.78 -5.72 -5.17
C GLN A 467 -23.66 -6.29 -6.58
N LEU A 468 -24.25 -5.63 -7.58
CA LEU A 468 -24.16 -6.06 -8.99
C LEU A 468 -22.74 -5.93 -9.56
N TRP A 469 -22.00 -4.90 -9.14
CA TRP A 469 -20.59 -4.76 -9.50
C TRP A 469 -19.75 -5.90 -8.91
N ALA A 470 -20.01 -6.30 -7.67
CA ALA A 470 -19.36 -7.46 -7.05
C ALA A 470 -19.69 -8.77 -7.80
N VAL A 471 -20.94 -8.95 -8.24
CA VAL A 471 -21.33 -10.07 -9.12
C VAL A 471 -20.51 -10.08 -10.40
N SER A 472 -20.46 -8.93 -11.11
CA SER A 472 -19.70 -8.80 -12.36
C SER A 472 -18.23 -9.15 -12.16
N MET A 473 -17.61 -8.63 -11.10
CA MET A 473 -16.20 -8.89 -10.81
C MET A 473 -15.91 -10.31 -10.34
N ALA A 474 -16.77 -10.90 -9.51
CA ALA A 474 -16.66 -12.29 -9.07
C ALA A 474 -16.80 -13.24 -10.27
N PHE A 475 -17.74 -12.95 -11.17
CA PHE A 475 -17.90 -13.70 -12.41
C PHE A 475 -16.71 -13.55 -13.34
N LEU A 476 -16.18 -12.34 -13.56
CA LEU A 476 -14.99 -12.12 -14.39
C LEU A 476 -13.79 -12.92 -13.86
N ASN A 477 -13.55 -12.87 -12.55
CA ASN A 477 -12.51 -13.67 -11.91
C ASN A 477 -12.76 -15.18 -12.08
N HIS A 478 -14.01 -15.64 -11.91
CA HIS A 478 -14.39 -17.03 -12.12
C HIS A 478 -14.15 -17.49 -13.55
N ALA A 479 -14.65 -16.74 -14.54
CA ALA A 479 -14.51 -17.00 -15.96
C ALA A 479 -13.03 -17.16 -16.36
N TYR A 480 -12.18 -16.25 -15.88
CA TYR A 480 -10.74 -16.29 -16.16
C TYR A 480 -10.05 -17.49 -15.51
N THR A 481 -10.51 -17.91 -14.34
CA THR A 481 -9.97 -19.09 -13.65
C THR A 481 -10.35 -20.38 -14.38
N VAL A 482 -11.62 -20.53 -14.79
CA VAL A 482 -12.08 -21.77 -15.45
C VAL A 482 -11.61 -21.89 -16.91
N ASP A 483 -11.27 -20.77 -17.54
CA ASP A 483 -10.61 -20.72 -18.85
C ASP A 483 -9.09 -20.95 -18.76
N ASP A 484 -8.52 -21.17 -17.56
CA ASP A 484 -7.07 -21.31 -17.32
C ASP A 484 -6.25 -20.15 -17.91
N ARG A 485 -6.79 -18.92 -17.77
CA ARG A 485 -6.10 -17.72 -18.27
C ARG A 485 -4.89 -17.40 -17.41
N GLN A 486 -3.84 -16.94 -18.06
CA GLN A 486 -2.57 -16.64 -17.40
C GLN A 486 -2.67 -15.52 -16.37
N TYR A 487 -3.47 -14.50 -16.66
CA TYR A 487 -3.80 -13.45 -15.71
C TYR A 487 -5.20 -13.71 -15.18
N VAL A 488 -5.41 -13.56 -13.88
CA VAL A 488 -6.72 -13.70 -13.23
C VAL A 488 -7.00 -12.40 -12.47
N PRO A 489 -7.97 -11.58 -12.89
CA PRO A 489 -8.18 -10.25 -12.32
C PRO A 489 -8.75 -10.33 -10.92
N GLN A 490 -8.23 -9.52 -10.01
CA GLN A 490 -8.76 -9.35 -8.66
C GLN A 490 -9.21 -7.91 -8.42
N SER A 491 -10.15 -7.76 -7.48
CA SER A 491 -10.77 -6.48 -7.17
C SER A 491 -10.94 -6.21 -5.68
N ILE A 492 -10.95 -4.93 -5.32
CA ILE A 492 -11.23 -4.46 -3.96
C ILE A 492 -12.37 -3.44 -4.00
N ILE A 493 -13.38 -3.65 -3.14
CA ILE A 493 -14.50 -2.73 -2.93
C ILE A 493 -14.30 -2.05 -1.57
N PHE A 494 -14.06 -0.74 -1.58
CA PHE A 494 -13.91 0.06 -0.38
C PHE A 494 -15.24 0.67 0.07
N ILE A 495 -15.67 0.31 1.28
CA ILE A 495 -16.83 0.88 1.98
C ILE A 495 -16.39 1.23 3.40
N ASP A 496 -16.43 2.52 3.76
CA ASP A 496 -15.84 3.00 5.02
C ASP A 496 -16.57 2.52 6.29
N ASN A 497 -17.86 2.18 6.19
CA ASN A 497 -18.67 1.74 7.32
C ASN A 497 -18.88 0.22 7.33
N ILE A 498 -18.45 -0.45 8.40
CA ILE A 498 -18.53 -1.93 8.54
C ILE A 498 -19.98 -2.46 8.42
N LYS A 499 -20.98 -1.74 8.92
CA LYS A 499 -22.38 -2.18 8.82
C LYS A 499 -22.88 -2.12 7.38
N GLU A 500 -22.57 -1.04 6.67
CA GLU A 500 -22.93 -0.89 5.25
C GLU A 500 -22.15 -1.87 4.36
N LEU A 501 -20.88 -2.13 4.68
CA LEU A 501 -20.06 -3.14 4.03
C LEU A 501 -20.73 -4.52 4.14
N ARG A 502 -21.07 -4.95 5.36
CA ARG A 502 -21.73 -6.25 5.60
C ARG A 502 -23.10 -6.35 4.97
N ARG A 503 -23.87 -5.26 4.98
CA ARG A 503 -25.16 -5.20 4.31
C ARG A 503 -25.01 -5.39 2.79
N THR A 504 -24.01 -4.74 2.21
CA THR A 504 -23.71 -4.85 0.77
C THR A 504 -23.23 -6.26 0.44
N TYR A 505 -22.33 -6.82 1.25
CA TYR A 505 -21.83 -8.19 1.10
C TYR A 505 -22.96 -9.24 1.15
N ARG A 506 -23.87 -9.14 2.12
CA ARG A 506 -25.03 -10.07 2.20
C ARG A 506 -25.95 -9.93 0.99
N GLY A 507 -26.22 -8.71 0.53
CA GLY A 507 -27.02 -8.52 -0.68
C GLY A 507 -26.35 -9.08 -1.94
N TYR A 508 -25.02 -9.15 -1.98
CA TYR A 508 -24.30 -9.87 -3.03
C TYR A 508 -24.59 -11.39 -2.96
N GLU A 509 -24.53 -12.00 -1.78
CA GLU A 509 -24.87 -13.43 -1.60
C GLU A 509 -26.33 -13.73 -1.96
N GLU A 510 -27.24 -12.83 -1.60
CA GLU A 510 -28.66 -12.89 -1.97
C GLU A 510 -28.83 -12.84 -3.50
N ASN A 511 -28.12 -11.96 -4.20
CA ASN A 511 -28.16 -11.90 -5.66
C ASN A 511 -27.72 -13.21 -6.33
N ILE A 512 -26.64 -13.83 -5.85
CA ILE A 512 -26.20 -15.16 -6.36
C ILE A 512 -27.28 -16.21 -6.09
N SER A 513 -27.88 -16.19 -4.89
CA SER A 513 -28.96 -17.11 -4.51
C SER A 513 -30.21 -16.96 -5.39
N LEU A 514 -30.49 -15.74 -5.85
CA LEU A 514 -31.57 -15.39 -6.78
C LEU A 514 -31.25 -15.73 -8.24
N GLY A 515 -30.01 -16.11 -8.55
CA GLY A 515 -29.60 -16.63 -9.85
C GLY A 515 -28.70 -15.71 -10.67
N GLU A 516 -28.23 -14.58 -10.13
CA GLU A 516 -27.19 -13.80 -10.80
C GLU A 516 -25.90 -14.62 -11.00
N PRO A 517 -25.15 -14.47 -12.12
CA PRO A 517 -25.32 -13.52 -13.22
C PRO A 517 -26.11 -14.09 -14.43
N ARG A 518 -27.08 -14.99 -14.21
CA ARG A 518 -27.79 -15.70 -15.30
C ARG A 518 -28.24 -14.78 -16.43
N ASP A 519 -28.94 -13.69 -16.10
CA ASP A 519 -29.59 -12.84 -17.09
C ASP A 519 -28.57 -12.06 -17.95
N HIS A 520 -27.36 -11.84 -17.41
CA HIS A 520 -26.22 -11.28 -18.15
C HIS A 520 -25.58 -12.27 -19.16
N LEU A 521 -25.91 -13.56 -19.09
CA LEU A 521 -25.38 -14.59 -19.97
C LEU A 521 -26.38 -15.04 -21.02
N ILE A 522 -27.63 -15.27 -20.62
CA ILE A 522 -28.67 -15.79 -21.52
C ILE A 522 -29.70 -14.74 -21.96
N GLY A 523 -29.70 -13.54 -21.35
CA GLY A 523 -30.76 -12.55 -21.55
C GLY A 523 -32.08 -12.93 -20.86
N PRO A 524 -33.06 -12.03 -20.82
CA PRO A 524 -34.35 -12.31 -20.20
C PRO A 524 -35.10 -13.42 -20.95
N LYS A 525 -35.65 -14.37 -20.19
CA LYS A 525 -36.40 -15.55 -20.71
C LYS A 525 -37.49 -15.22 -21.74
N ILE A 526 -38.07 -14.03 -21.66
CA ILE A 526 -39.23 -13.61 -22.46
C ILE A 526 -38.86 -13.35 -23.93
N LEU A 527 -37.62 -12.96 -24.22
CA LEU A 527 -37.21 -12.52 -25.56
C LEU A 527 -36.44 -13.58 -26.36
N GLY A 528 -36.00 -14.68 -25.73
CA GLY A 528 -35.28 -15.79 -26.39
C GLY A 528 -33.99 -15.37 -27.11
N LYS A 529 -33.43 -14.20 -26.78
CA LYS A 529 -32.23 -13.61 -27.39
C LYS A 529 -31.19 -13.33 -26.31
N SER A 530 -29.95 -13.73 -26.56
CA SER A 530 -28.81 -13.33 -25.73
C SER A 530 -28.37 -11.90 -26.08
N PRO A 531 -27.97 -11.08 -25.09
CA PRO A 531 -27.43 -9.76 -25.36
C PRO A 531 -26.16 -9.87 -26.21
N HIS A 532 -26.02 -8.94 -27.16
CA HIS A 532 -24.82 -8.82 -27.99
C HIS A 532 -23.59 -8.56 -27.12
N SER A 533 -22.40 -9.01 -27.49
CA SER A 533 -21.20 -8.80 -26.66
C SER A 533 -20.81 -7.32 -26.50
N LEU A 534 -21.13 -6.48 -27.49
CA LEU A 534 -21.00 -5.00 -27.39
C LEU A 534 -21.99 -4.38 -26.39
N ASP A 535 -23.13 -5.03 -26.14
CA ASP A 535 -24.03 -4.57 -25.10
C ASP A 535 -23.35 -4.78 -23.75
N SER A 536 -23.26 -3.69 -22.99
CA SER A 536 -22.61 -3.67 -21.68
C SER A 536 -23.27 -4.59 -20.65
N TYR A 537 -24.53 -4.99 -20.85
CA TYR A 537 -25.23 -5.93 -20.00
C TYR A 537 -24.71 -7.38 -20.10
N SER A 538 -24.03 -7.73 -21.20
CA SER A 538 -23.50 -9.07 -21.44
C SER A 538 -22.24 -9.37 -20.61
N TYR A 539 -22.10 -10.58 -20.06
CA TYR A 539 -20.84 -11.06 -19.46
C TYR A 539 -20.22 -12.27 -20.19
N TRP A 540 -20.94 -12.92 -21.12
CA TRP A 540 -20.50 -14.20 -21.69
C TRP A 540 -19.25 -14.11 -22.57
N GLN A 541 -18.87 -12.91 -23.01
CA GLN A 541 -17.63 -12.65 -23.76
C GLN A 541 -16.37 -13.01 -22.97
N TYR A 542 -16.42 -12.99 -21.63
CA TYR A 542 -15.29 -13.37 -20.78
C TYR A 542 -14.98 -14.86 -20.78
N LEU A 543 -15.90 -15.70 -21.26
CA LEU A 543 -15.71 -17.14 -21.37
C LEU A 543 -15.16 -17.52 -22.75
N SER A 544 -14.36 -18.58 -22.81
CA SER A 544 -14.00 -19.26 -24.05
C SER A 544 -15.21 -19.95 -24.66
N ARG A 545 -15.16 -20.26 -25.97
CA ARG A 545 -16.27 -20.93 -26.67
C ARG A 545 -16.73 -22.21 -26.00
N ASN A 546 -15.79 -23.03 -25.52
CA ASN A 546 -16.12 -24.29 -24.86
C ASN A 546 -16.84 -24.07 -23.52
N LYS A 547 -16.36 -23.10 -22.73
CA LYS A 547 -16.97 -22.74 -21.45
C LYS A 547 -18.30 -22.01 -21.58
N ARG A 548 -18.51 -21.23 -22.65
CA ARG A 548 -19.81 -20.60 -22.95
C ARG A 548 -20.92 -21.65 -23.04
N SER A 549 -20.73 -22.71 -23.82
CA SER A 549 -21.74 -23.77 -23.98
C SER A 549 -22.08 -24.46 -22.66
N GLU A 550 -21.08 -24.76 -21.84
CA GLU A 550 -21.23 -25.36 -20.51
C GLU A 550 -22.08 -24.48 -19.59
N PHE A 551 -21.80 -23.18 -19.53
CA PHE A 551 -22.53 -22.24 -18.69
C PHE A 551 -23.96 -22.01 -19.20
N LEU A 552 -24.15 -21.91 -20.52
CA LEU A 552 -25.48 -21.79 -21.12
C LEU A 552 -26.35 -23.01 -20.79
N GLU A 553 -25.78 -24.23 -20.81
CA GLU A 553 -26.49 -25.44 -20.41
C GLU A 553 -26.85 -25.44 -18.91
N LEU A 554 -25.91 -25.05 -18.05
CA LEU A 554 -26.11 -24.91 -16.61
C LEU A 554 -27.30 -23.99 -16.30
N PHE A 555 -27.29 -22.77 -16.84
CA PHE A 555 -28.36 -21.78 -16.60
C PHE A 555 -29.67 -22.13 -17.34
N GLY A 556 -29.59 -22.79 -18.49
CA GLY A 556 -30.75 -23.30 -19.22
C GLY A 556 -31.55 -24.31 -18.40
N LYS A 557 -30.88 -25.15 -17.61
CA LYS A 557 -31.48 -26.11 -16.67
C LYS A 557 -31.93 -25.49 -15.33
N GLY A 558 -31.75 -24.18 -15.15
CA GLY A 558 -32.06 -23.49 -13.90
C GLY A 558 -30.98 -23.66 -12.81
N GLY A 559 -29.77 -24.07 -13.20
CA GLY A 559 -28.63 -24.09 -12.30
C GLY A 559 -28.21 -22.69 -11.84
N ARG A 560 -27.41 -22.65 -10.78
CA ARG A 560 -26.81 -21.44 -10.20
C ARG A 560 -25.30 -21.61 -10.14
N LEU A 561 -24.59 -20.50 -9.97
CA LEU A 561 -23.14 -20.48 -9.84
C LEU A 561 -22.77 -20.12 -8.40
N ASP A 562 -23.13 -21.00 -7.47
CA ASP A 562 -22.93 -20.80 -6.03
C ASP A 562 -21.44 -20.68 -5.67
N GLU A 563 -20.54 -21.16 -6.53
CA GLU A 563 -19.08 -21.00 -6.41
C GLU A 563 -18.66 -19.53 -6.36
N LEU A 564 -19.46 -18.60 -6.89
CA LEU A 564 -19.18 -17.16 -6.79
C LEU A 564 -19.18 -16.67 -5.34
N ILE A 565 -19.97 -17.28 -4.45
CA ILE A 565 -19.99 -16.92 -3.03
C ILE A 565 -18.60 -17.10 -2.41
N GLU A 566 -17.93 -18.21 -2.73
CA GLU A 566 -16.60 -18.51 -2.18
C GLU A 566 -15.48 -17.65 -2.80
N ARG A 567 -15.77 -16.87 -3.84
CA ARG A 567 -14.80 -15.95 -4.48
C ARG A 567 -14.76 -14.57 -3.85
N VAL A 568 -15.65 -14.28 -2.90
CA VAL A 568 -15.76 -12.97 -2.29
C VAL A 568 -15.49 -13.08 -0.80
N ALA A 569 -14.72 -12.13 -0.24
CA ALA A 569 -14.36 -12.11 1.17
C ALA A 569 -14.49 -10.71 1.80
N GLU A 570 -14.56 -10.63 3.13
CA GLU A 570 -14.54 -9.37 3.88
C GLU A 570 -13.23 -9.16 4.66
N VAL A 571 -12.72 -7.93 4.67
CA VAL A 571 -11.54 -7.53 5.46
C VAL A 571 -11.79 -6.18 6.14
N HIS A 572 -11.98 -6.21 7.46
CA HIS A 572 -12.12 -5.00 8.29
C HIS A 572 -11.61 -5.24 9.71
N SER A 573 -11.55 -4.18 10.52
CA SER A 573 -10.93 -4.18 11.86
C SER A 573 -11.57 -5.10 12.92
N LEU A 574 -12.71 -5.74 12.62
CA LEU A 574 -13.37 -6.67 13.54
C LEU A 574 -13.16 -8.14 13.12
N ILE A 575 -12.52 -8.39 11.96
CA ILE A 575 -12.10 -9.73 11.56
C ILE A 575 -10.87 -10.11 12.35
N LYS A 576 -10.83 -11.37 12.81
CA LYS A 576 -9.68 -11.89 13.58
C LYS A 576 -8.42 -11.86 12.70
N GLU A 577 -7.27 -11.60 13.31
CA GLU A 577 -6.00 -11.47 12.58
C GLU A 577 -5.68 -12.72 11.74
N GLU A 578 -5.88 -13.92 12.30
CA GLU A 578 -5.65 -15.19 11.60
C GLU A 578 -6.53 -15.35 10.35
N GLU A 579 -7.80 -14.94 10.43
CA GLU A 579 -8.75 -14.99 9.32
C GLU A 579 -8.43 -13.95 8.26
N ARG A 580 -8.11 -12.72 8.69
CA ARG A 580 -7.63 -11.66 7.81
C ARG A 580 -6.37 -12.09 7.05
N ARG A 581 -5.43 -12.75 7.73
CA ARG A 581 -4.20 -13.26 7.12
C ARG A 581 -4.50 -14.32 6.06
N LYS A 582 -5.39 -15.28 6.34
CA LYS A 582 -5.80 -16.29 5.35
C LYS A 582 -6.37 -15.66 4.09
N VAL A 583 -7.22 -14.63 4.23
CA VAL A 583 -7.77 -13.89 3.08
C VAL A 583 -6.70 -13.14 2.30
N ILE A 584 -5.77 -12.48 3.00
CA ILE A 584 -4.65 -11.75 2.36
C ILE A 584 -3.71 -12.71 1.64
N GLU A 585 -3.31 -13.82 2.26
CA GLU A 585 -2.46 -14.85 1.65
C GLU A 585 -3.14 -15.47 0.41
N ALA A 586 -4.44 -15.74 0.49
CA ALA A 586 -5.22 -16.23 -0.66
C ALA A 586 -5.27 -15.19 -1.80
N LEU A 587 -5.45 -13.91 -1.46
CA LEU A 587 -5.39 -12.82 -2.44
C LEU A 587 -4.01 -12.74 -3.10
N GLU A 588 -2.92 -12.78 -2.31
CA GLU A 588 -1.54 -12.73 -2.79
C GLU A 588 -1.19 -13.89 -3.72
N ARG A 589 -1.64 -15.11 -3.38
CA ARG A 589 -1.44 -16.30 -4.20
C ARG A 589 -2.34 -16.34 -5.44
N GLY A 590 -3.33 -15.45 -5.52
CA GLY A 590 -4.34 -15.50 -6.58
C GLY A 590 -5.27 -16.71 -6.46
N GLU A 591 -5.36 -17.32 -5.28
CA GLU A 591 -6.11 -18.54 -5.04
C GLU A 591 -7.53 -18.19 -4.59
N LYS A 592 -8.52 -18.65 -5.37
CA LYS A 592 -9.96 -18.70 -5.03
C LYS A 592 -10.67 -17.34 -4.87
N ILE A 593 -10.03 -16.30 -4.30
CA ILE A 593 -10.64 -15.01 -4.00
C ILE A 593 -10.43 -14.02 -5.16
N GLY A 594 -11.54 -13.53 -5.70
CA GLY A 594 -11.58 -12.54 -6.77
C GLY A 594 -12.00 -11.13 -6.34
N VAL A 595 -12.78 -11.01 -5.26
CA VAL A 595 -13.31 -9.73 -4.77
C VAL A 595 -13.14 -9.64 -3.27
N ILE A 596 -12.64 -8.51 -2.78
CA ILE A 596 -12.60 -8.23 -1.33
C ILE A 596 -13.41 -6.97 -1.01
N PHE A 597 -14.38 -7.11 -0.11
CA PHE A 597 -14.99 -5.98 0.56
C PHE A 597 -14.10 -5.52 1.71
N SER A 598 -13.66 -4.27 1.70
CA SER A 598 -12.80 -3.71 2.73
C SER A 598 -13.20 -2.33 3.20
N THR A 599 -12.80 -2.01 4.43
CA THR A 599 -12.79 -0.63 4.95
C THR A 599 -11.42 0.00 4.63
N SER A 600 -11.00 1.02 5.38
CA SER A 600 -9.60 1.48 5.34
C SER A 600 -8.57 0.42 5.74
N ALA A 601 -8.98 -0.79 6.19
CA ALA A 601 -8.07 -1.87 6.58
C ALA A 601 -7.08 -2.29 5.47
N LEU A 602 -7.47 -2.21 4.20
CA LEU A 602 -6.60 -2.49 3.04
C LEU A 602 -6.16 -1.22 2.28
N GLU A 603 -6.41 -0.03 2.84
CA GLU A 603 -6.00 1.25 2.25
C GLU A 603 -4.48 1.47 2.30
N LEU A 604 -3.84 0.94 3.34
CA LEU A 604 -2.42 1.05 3.59
C LEU A 604 -1.77 -0.34 3.71
N GLY A 605 -0.59 -0.48 3.12
CA GLY A 605 0.22 -1.71 3.16
C GLY A 605 -0.04 -2.69 2.01
N VAL A 606 0.94 -3.59 1.81
CA VAL A 606 1.07 -4.74 0.88
C VAL A 606 0.75 -4.45 -0.60
N ASP A 607 1.62 -4.93 -1.50
CA ASP A 607 1.46 -4.81 -2.95
C ASP A 607 0.81 -6.09 -3.51
N TYR A 608 -0.45 -6.00 -3.94
CA TYR A 608 -1.19 -7.15 -4.44
C TYR A 608 -0.94 -7.35 -5.94
N GLN A 609 -0.39 -8.50 -6.31
CA GLN A 609 0.08 -8.72 -7.68
C GLN A 609 -1.06 -8.69 -8.72
N ASN A 610 -2.24 -9.21 -8.43
CA ASN A 610 -3.31 -9.33 -9.43
C ASN A 610 -4.47 -8.36 -9.24
N VAL A 611 -4.42 -7.48 -8.24
CA VAL A 611 -5.44 -6.44 -8.03
C VAL A 611 -5.31 -5.38 -9.12
N SER A 612 -6.33 -5.26 -9.96
CA SER A 612 -6.39 -4.28 -11.05
C SER A 612 -7.67 -3.47 -11.07
N PHE A 613 -8.66 -3.84 -10.26
CA PHE A 613 -9.97 -3.19 -10.23
C PHE A 613 -10.30 -2.74 -8.82
N ILE A 614 -10.63 -1.47 -8.66
CA ILE A 614 -10.91 -0.88 -7.35
C ILE A 614 -12.21 -0.12 -7.46
N LEU A 615 -13.19 -0.45 -6.64
CA LEU A 615 -14.41 0.34 -6.49
C LEU A 615 -14.36 1.04 -5.13
N ASN A 616 -14.37 2.36 -5.12
CA ASN A 616 -14.48 3.15 -3.91
C ASN A 616 -15.88 3.76 -3.81
N VAL A 617 -16.59 3.43 -2.73
CA VAL A 617 -17.89 4.03 -2.43
C VAL A 617 -17.71 5.31 -1.64
N GLY A 618 -18.27 6.38 -2.16
CA GLY A 618 -18.19 7.72 -1.62
C GLY A 618 -17.03 8.51 -2.21
N LEU A 619 -17.20 9.82 -2.29
CA LEU A 619 -16.15 10.74 -2.69
C LEU A 619 -15.57 11.38 -1.42
N SER A 620 -14.61 10.67 -0.81
CA SER A 620 -13.93 11.04 0.43
C SER A 620 -12.65 11.86 0.18
N ASP A 621 -11.76 11.94 1.18
CA ASP A 621 -10.46 12.60 1.11
C ASP A 621 -9.68 12.17 -0.16
N PRO A 622 -9.36 13.10 -1.09
CA PRO A 622 -8.69 12.75 -2.35
C PRO A 622 -7.36 12.02 -2.15
N LEU A 623 -6.65 12.30 -1.05
CA LEU A 623 -5.42 11.58 -0.71
C LEU A 623 -5.69 10.09 -0.43
N SER A 624 -6.73 9.79 0.33
CA SER A 624 -7.17 8.42 0.62
C SER A 624 -7.59 7.70 -0.66
N LEU A 625 -8.33 8.37 -1.54
CA LEU A 625 -8.75 7.83 -2.84
C LEU A 625 -7.55 7.49 -3.73
N ALA A 626 -6.60 8.41 -3.85
CA ALA A 626 -5.36 8.18 -4.61
C ALA A 626 -4.56 7.00 -4.05
N GLN A 627 -4.50 6.85 -2.72
CA GLN A 627 -3.83 5.71 -2.08
C GLN A 627 -4.54 4.38 -2.29
N ARG A 628 -5.88 4.37 -2.18
CA ARG A 628 -6.70 3.19 -2.46
C ARG A 628 -6.49 2.74 -3.90
N VAL A 629 -6.68 3.62 -4.88
CA VAL A 629 -6.42 3.32 -6.29
C VAL A 629 -4.95 2.92 -6.51
N GLY A 630 -4.04 3.52 -5.75
CA GLY A 630 -2.62 3.17 -5.69
C GLY A 630 -2.32 1.71 -5.29
N ARG A 631 -3.27 0.94 -4.76
CA ARG A 631 -3.09 -0.48 -4.36
C ARG A 631 -3.00 -1.46 -5.53
N GLY A 632 -3.70 -1.19 -6.64
CA GLY A 632 -3.72 -2.11 -7.78
C GLY A 632 -2.56 -1.89 -8.75
N GLY A 633 -2.50 -2.63 -9.85
CA GLY A 633 -1.74 -2.26 -11.05
C GLY A 633 -0.25 -2.01 -10.88
N ARG A 634 0.43 -2.66 -9.93
CA ARG A 634 1.89 -2.50 -9.71
C ARG A 634 2.73 -3.59 -10.34
N SER A 635 2.16 -4.78 -10.50
CA SER A 635 2.89 -5.93 -11.00
C SER A 635 2.96 -5.92 -12.53
N PHE A 636 3.95 -6.65 -13.06
CA PHE A 636 3.93 -7.02 -14.47
C PHE A 636 2.71 -7.87 -14.83
N ASN A 637 2.20 -8.72 -13.91
CA ASN A 637 1.02 -9.56 -14.15
C ASN A 637 -0.19 -8.72 -14.56
N SER A 638 -0.38 -7.55 -13.93
CA SER A 638 -1.43 -6.57 -14.20
C SER A 638 -1.14 -5.61 -15.36
N LEU A 639 -0.04 -5.84 -16.11
CA LEU A 639 0.53 -4.90 -17.08
C LEU A 639 0.66 -3.47 -16.53
N ARG A 640 0.97 -3.34 -15.24
CA ARG A 640 1.03 -2.06 -14.51
C ARG A 640 -0.18 -1.14 -14.79
N THR A 641 -1.37 -1.72 -14.90
CA THR A 641 -2.60 -0.99 -15.17
C THR A 641 -3.60 -1.22 -14.04
N VAL A 642 -4.27 -0.14 -13.63
CA VAL A 642 -5.37 -0.19 -12.66
C VAL A 642 -6.56 0.62 -13.16
N LEU A 643 -7.76 0.15 -12.87
CA LEU A 643 -9.00 0.91 -12.96
C LEU A 643 -9.54 1.16 -11.54
N GLY A 644 -9.57 2.43 -11.14
CA GLY A 644 -10.26 2.89 -9.94
C GLY A 644 -11.58 3.56 -10.29
N ILE A 645 -12.70 3.02 -9.83
CA ILE A 645 -14.02 3.63 -9.96
C ILE A 645 -14.39 4.28 -8.63
N ILE A 646 -14.70 5.57 -8.66
CA ILE A 646 -15.22 6.33 -7.54
C ILE A 646 -16.71 6.52 -7.78
N LEU A 647 -17.51 5.85 -6.96
CA LEU A 647 -18.97 5.89 -7.00
C LEU A 647 -19.47 6.87 -5.93
N THR A 648 -20.24 7.89 -6.32
CA THR A 648 -20.88 8.78 -5.34
C THR A 648 -21.96 8.04 -4.55
N ARG A 649 -22.14 8.43 -3.29
CA ARG A 649 -23.33 8.11 -2.51
C ARG A 649 -24.46 9.07 -2.91
N ASN A 650 -25.69 8.73 -2.57
CA ASN A 650 -26.88 9.58 -2.72
C ASN A 650 -26.86 10.78 -1.73
N LEU A 651 -25.76 11.53 -1.69
CA LEU A 651 -25.52 12.69 -0.85
C LEU A 651 -25.28 13.91 -1.75
N PRO A 652 -26.04 15.01 -1.58
CA PRO A 652 -25.90 16.20 -2.42
C PRO A 652 -24.48 16.77 -2.47
N SER A 653 -23.73 16.71 -1.35
CA SER A 653 -22.35 17.18 -1.27
C SER A 653 -21.39 16.38 -2.16
N GLU A 654 -21.61 15.07 -2.31
CA GLU A 654 -20.76 14.23 -3.15
C GLU A 654 -21.09 14.40 -4.61
N THR A 655 -22.37 14.47 -4.97
CA THR A 655 -22.79 14.80 -6.34
C THR A 655 -22.23 16.16 -6.77
N LEU A 656 -22.30 17.18 -5.91
CA LEU A 656 -21.72 18.49 -6.19
C LEU A 656 -20.21 18.41 -6.43
N LEU A 657 -19.49 17.67 -5.58
CA LEU A 657 -18.04 17.52 -5.70
C LEU A 657 -17.67 16.72 -6.96
N ALA A 658 -18.45 15.70 -7.30
CA ALA A 658 -18.30 14.95 -8.54
C ALA A 658 -18.44 15.91 -9.73
N HIS A 659 -19.45 16.75 -9.81
CA HIS A 659 -19.63 17.67 -10.94
C HIS A 659 -18.70 18.89 -10.92
N SER A 660 -17.79 18.99 -9.94
CA SER A 660 -16.81 20.08 -9.91
C SER A 660 -15.85 20.03 -11.12
N PRO A 661 -15.51 21.17 -11.73
CA PRO A 661 -14.61 21.21 -12.89
C PRO A 661 -13.22 20.62 -12.63
N ASP A 662 -12.75 20.72 -11.38
CA ASP A 662 -11.42 20.25 -10.98
C ASP A 662 -11.42 18.85 -10.37
N VAL A 663 -12.54 18.12 -10.37
CA VAL A 663 -12.62 16.77 -9.75
C VAL A 663 -11.56 15.83 -10.29
N GLY A 664 -11.30 15.86 -11.60
CA GLY A 664 -10.26 15.03 -12.22
C GLY A 664 -8.90 15.35 -11.62
N ARG A 665 -8.52 16.64 -11.62
CA ARG A 665 -7.26 17.13 -11.04
C ARG A 665 -7.11 16.83 -9.55
N ARG A 666 -8.21 16.87 -8.78
CA ARG A 666 -8.19 16.53 -7.34
C ARG A 666 -7.95 15.05 -7.09
N LEU A 667 -8.41 14.19 -8.00
CA LEU A 667 -8.26 12.74 -7.92
C LEU A 667 -7.01 12.23 -8.64
N ASP A 668 -6.31 13.09 -9.36
CA ASP A 668 -5.05 12.77 -10.00
C ASP A 668 -4.03 12.35 -8.93
N PRO A 669 -3.59 11.08 -8.91
CA PRO A 669 -2.65 10.60 -7.91
C PRO A 669 -1.26 11.24 -8.01
N SER A 670 -0.98 11.98 -9.09
CA SER A 670 0.25 12.73 -9.34
C SER A 670 0.13 14.23 -9.05
N ALA A 671 -1.09 14.79 -9.01
CA ALA A 671 -1.29 16.24 -8.90
C ALA A 671 -1.03 16.75 -7.48
N ARG A 672 -0.18 17.79 -7.39
CA ARG A 672 0.40 18.30 -6.15
C ARG A 672 -0.09 19.69 -5.74
N GLU A 673 -0.53 20.49 -6.70
CA GLU A 673 -0.86 21.91 -6.47
C GLU A 673 -2.19 22.12 -5.74
N TYR A 674 -3.07 21.11 -5.76
CA TYR A 674 -4.42 21.18 -5.18
C TYR A 674 -4.55 20.43 -3.85
N MET A 675 -3.49 19.74 -3.41
CA MET A 675 -3.51 19.11 -2.09
C MET A 675 -3.29 20.21 -1.04
N GLU A 676 -4.29 20.42 -0.20
CA GLU A 676 -4.20 21.35 0.92
C GLU A 676 -3.08 20.93 1.88
N GLN A 677 -2.52 21.91 2.60
CA GLN A 677 -1.55 21.62 3.64
C GLN A 677 -2.17 20.64 4.65
N ILE A 678 -1.51 19.51 4.88
CA ILE A 678 -1.95 18.55 5.89
C ILE A 678 -1.89 19.25 7.26
N PRO A 679 -3.04 19.48 7.92
CA PRO A 679 -3.05 20.26 9.14
C PRO A 679 -2.46 19.45 10.28
N VAL A 680 -1.64 20.09 11.12
CA VAL A 680 -1.13 19.54 12.38
C VAL A 680 -1.51 20.52 13.48
N ALA A 681 -2.40 20.10 14.39
CA ALA A 681 -2.94 20.96 15.44
C ALA A 681 -1.98 21.10 16.64
N SER A 682 -0.69 21.30 16.38
CA SER A 682 0.35 21.44 17.41
C SER A 682 0.16 22.71 18.27
N ASP A 683 -0.51 23.73 17.73
CA ASP A 683 -0.81 24.97 18.45
C ASP A 683 -2.11 24.96 19.25
N ASN A 684 -2.90 23.87 19.17
CA ASN A 684 -4.15 23.77 19.91
C ASN A 684 -3.88 23.83 21.44
N PRO A 685 -4.56 24.71 22.20
CA PRO A 685 -4.32 24.86 23.64
C PRO A 685 -4.52 23.56 24.45
N GLN A 686 -5.50 22.73 24.08
CA GLN A 686 -5.75 21.46 24.77
C GLN A 686 -4.67 20.42 24.46
N VAL A 687 -4.19 20.40 23.20
CA VAL A 687 -3.05 19.57 22.79
C VAL A 687 -1.81 19.96 23.60
N LYS A 688 -1.48 21.25 23.66
CA LYS A 688 -0.36 21.78 24.47
C LYS A 688 -0.48 21.42 25.95
N LYS A 689 -1.67 21.63 26.54
CA LYS A 689 -1.95 21.29 27.94
C LYS A 689 -1.74 19.80 28.22
N ARG A 690 -2.29 18.91 27.39
CA ARG A 690 -2.09 17.46 27.50
C ARG A 690 -0.61 17.09 27.35
N GLY A 691 0.08 17.68 26.37
CA GLY A 691 1.52 17.45 26.14
C GLY A 691 2.36 17.77 27.38
N LYS A 692 2.09 18.91 28.03
CA LYS A 692 2.77 19.30 29.29
C LYS A 692 2.50 18.32 30.44
N ILE A 693 1.27 17.83 30.57
CA ILE A 693 0.95 16.80 31.58
C ILE A 693 1.74 15.51 31.32
N VAL A 694 1.78 15.05 30.07
CA VAL A 694 2.55 13.86 29.66
C VAL A 694 4.05 14.06 29.91
N GLU A 695 4.59 15.25 29.64
CA GLU A 695 5.97 15.62 29.94
C GLU A 695 6.28 15.54 31.44
N CYS A 696 5.41 16.09 32.30
CA CYS A 696 5.58 15.98 33.75
C CYS A 696 5.54 14.53 34.23
N ILE A 697 4.60 13.70 33.73
CA ILE A 697 4.52 12.28 34.07
C ILE A 697 5.77 11.53 33.59
N SER A 698 6.29 11.86 32.41
CA SER A 698 7.53 11.27 31.89
C SER A 698 8.74 11.65 32.75
N SER A 699 8.83 12.90 33.22
CA SER A 699 9.82 13.35 34.21
C SER A 699 9.72 12.55 35.51
N MET A 700 8.50 12.34 36.03
CA MET A 700 8.27 11.50 37.22
C MET A 700 8.74 10.07 37.01
N ALA A 701 8.35 9.44 35.90
CA ALA A 701 8.76 8.08 35.55
C ALA A 701 10.29 7.97 35.50
N ARG A 702 10.96 8.94 34.87
CA ARG A 702 12.43 9.03 34.77
C ARG A 702 13.11 9.19 36.14
N LYS A 703 12.43 9.78 37.12
CA LYS A 703 12.90 9.87 38.52
C LYS A 703 12.60 8.59 39.32
N GLY A 704 12.05 7.55 38.70
CA GLY A 704 11.68 6.29 39.37
C GLY A 704 10.36 6.37 40.15
N LYS A 705 9.59 7.46 40.02
CA LYS A 705 8.31 7.61 40.71
C LYS A 705 7.23 6.72 40.09
N ARG A 706 6.23 6.34 40.89
CA ARG A 706 5.11 5.54 40.39
C ARG A 706 4.22 6.41 39.50
N THR A 707 3.86 5.87 38.35
CA THR A 707 2.88 6.47 37.42
C THR A 707 1.73 5.50 37.21
N TYR A 708 0.60 5.97 36.67
CA TYR A 708 -0.52 5.09 36.34
C TYR A 708 -0.17 4.04 35.26
N GLU A 709 0.86 4.30 34.44
CA GLU A 709 1.40 3.35 33.46
C GLU A 709 2.51 2.44 34.01
N SER A 710 3.03 2.75 35.21
CA SER A 710 4.12 1.98 35.80
C SER A 710 3.71 0.53 36.04
N GLY A 711 4.68 -0.39 35.96
CA GLY A 711 4.48 -1.82 36.25
C GLY A 711 3.96 -2.10 37.68
N ARG A 712 4.04 -1.11 38.57
CA ARG A 712 3.43 -1.05 39.90
C ARG A 712 2.32 0.01 39.91
N GLY A 713 1.31 -0.19 39.04
CA GLY A 713 0.21 0.76 38.88
C GLY A 713 -0.46 1.15 40.19
N ILE A 714 -1.07 2.32 40.21
CA ILE A 714 -1.74 2.90 41.38
C ILE A 714 -2.94 2.02 41.76
N ARG A 715 -2.92 1.41 42.94
CA ARG A 715 -3.97 0.49 43.42
C ARG A 715 -4.75 1.06 44.59
N GLU A 716 -4.13 1.93 45.38
CA GLU A 716 -4.72 2.47 46.60
C GLU A 716 -4.94 3.99 46.51
N TYR A 717 -5.89 4.50 47.30
CA TYR A 717 -6.20 5.93 47.33
C TYR A 717 -5.01 6.79 47.79
N ALA A 718 -4.22 6.30 48.75
CA ALA A 718 -3.02 7.00 49.23
C ALA A 718 -1.96 7.17 48.11
N GLU A 719 -1.75 6.13 47.30
CA GLU A 719 -0.84 6.16 46.15
C GLU A 719 -1.32 7.15 45.07
N LEU A 720 -2.64 7.26 44.89
CA LEU A 720 -3.24 8.23 43.98
C LEU A 720 -3.02 9.68 44.46
N GLN A 721 -3.17 9.93 45.76
CA GLN A 721 -2.90 11.25 46.35
C GLN A 721 -1.43 11.64 46.21
N GLU A 722 -0.51 10.72 46.45
CA GLU A 722 0.93 10.92 46.26
C GLU A 722 1.25 11.27 44.80
N PHE A 723 0.71 10.51 43.85
CA PHE A 723 0.86 10.77 42.42
C PHE A 723 0.38 12.18 42.03
N PHE A 724 -0.79 12.61 42.49
CA PHE A 724 -1.29 13.96 42.18
C PHE A 724 -0.45 15.05 42.83
N SER A 725 0.01 14.87 44.07
CA SER A 725 0.90 15.81 44.74
C SER A 725 2.20 15.99 43.96
N ASP A 726 2.80 14.88 43.52
CA ASP A 726 4.01 14.89 42.72
C ASP A 726 3.81 15.54 41.35
N LEU A 727 2.71 15.23 40.68
CA LEU A 727 2.37 15.83 39.40
C LEU A 727 2.19 17.36 39.52
N ILE A 728 1.48 17.83 40.56
CA ILE A 728 1.31 19.26 40.82
C ILE A 728 2.67 19.92 41.09
N SER A 729 3.57 19.25 41.82
CA SER A 729 4.91 19.75 42.09
C SER A 729 5.74 19.89 40.80
N GLU A 730 5.75 18.87 39.94
CA GLU A 730 6.44 18.93 38.64
C GLU A 730 5.84 20.02 37.74
N MET A 731 4.52 20.14 37.70
CA MET A 731 3.85 21.18 36.92
C MET A 731 4.24 22.57 37.42
N ARG A 732 4.23 22.82 38.73
CA ARG A 732 4.65 24.12 39.28
C ARG A 732 6.07 24.48 38.89
N GLY A 733 7.00 23.51 38.91
CA GLY A 733 8.38 23.73 38.47
C GLY A 733 8.56 23.91 36.97
N ALA A 734 7.65 23.39 36.14
CA ALA A 734 7.68 23.54 34.69
C ALA A 734 7.03 24.86 34.19
N PHE A 735 6.20 25.50 35.02
CA PHE A 735 5.50 26.77 34.71
C PHE A 735 6.07 27.99 35.45
N SER A 736 7.00 27.79 36.38
CA SER A 736 7.86 28.83 36.98
C SER A 736 9.07 29.09 36.08
#